data_AF-A0A9D2U3I3-F1
#
_entry.id   AF-A0A9D2U3I3-F1
#
_cell.length_a   1.000
_cell.length_b   1.000
_cell.length_c   1.000
_cell.angle_alpha   90.00
_cell.angle_beta   90.00
_cell.angle_gamma   90.00
#
_symmetry.space_group_name_H-M   'P 1'
#
loop_
_entity.id
_entity.type
_entity.pdbx_description
1 polymer ?
#
loop_
_entity_poly.entity_id
_entity_poly.type
_entity_poly.pdbx_seq_one_letter_code
_entity_poly.pdbx_strand_id
1 'polypeptide(L)'
;MKKWNRILAAALSLSMVGGSVLSSPAAVYGAEESAAEIVSEDGQTSVSEEVPQEDFSEMETPVAQEEQEESAAETEETPEIQDPETQDSEETASITEDQTLDPDPSAENSWRYSDGQPVSMPSTYADDPNAWEKVDGQFVNSNGEVIPGAVMKGIDVSEHNGKIDWEKVKNDGIDFAIIRCGYGQDMESQDDDYWKTNVEACEALGIPYGVYLYSYADTLEKAKSEAQHVLRLLKGHDPAYPVYYDLEDNITLELSDSMKTQIATTFCNIITDNGYETGVYSSLYWWNDYLTDPVFNNWSRWVAQWNPTCDYQGEYDLWQCSSTGQVDGINGNVDLNFLIDNGANTTPGVTEEPGHVLYSTHAQTYGWLDEVADGAVSGTTGEQKRLEAIAIRLSNGTEGGIQYSTHVQTYGWQDCVSDGAVAGTTGEAKRLEAIKIQLTGAAAENYDIYYSVHAQTFGWLGWAKNGEPAGTSGYAKRLEAIKIQLVPKGGEAPGTTEDAYLENEEEVIPAASVEYSSHVQTYGWQDFVADGALSGTTGEQKRLEAVKIRLNQQPFSGDIQYSTHVQTYGWQDFVSNGVQAGTTGEQKRMEAVKIRLTGEMSQKYDIYYRVHSQTYGWLGWAKNGEPAGTSGYAKRMEAIEIRILPKGSSAPGSTANAYYEK
;
A
#
# COMPACT_ATOMS: atom_id res chain seq x y z
N MET A 1 21.81 24.31 32.47
CA MET A 1 23.23 24.44 32.07
C MET A 1 23.46 23.41 30.96
N LYS A 2 24.10 23.67 29.80
CA LYS A 2 24.64 24.90 29.17
C LYS A 2 24.20 24.95 27.70
N LYS A 3 23.85 26.16 27.26
CA LYS A 3 23.77 26.68 25.89
C LYS A 3 24.84 26.14 24.92
N TRP A 4 24.44 25.93 23.66
CA TRP A 4 25.21 26.35 22.47
C TRP A 4 24.27 27.13 21.53
N ASN A 5 24.77 28.15 20.84
CA ASN A 5 23.96 29.19 20.18
C ASN A 5 24.76 29.95 19.10
N ARG A 6 24.32 29.90 17.83
CA ARG A 6 24.73 30.79 16.70
C ARG A 6 23.54 30.82 15.72
N ILE A 7 22.72 31.85 15.65
CA ILE A 7 22.93 33.21 15.10
C ILE A 7 23.27 33.21 13.61
N LEU A 8 22.27 33.57 12.79
CA LEU A 8 22.43 34.52 11.69
C LEU A 8 21.10 35.22 11.44
N ALA A 9 21.09 36.54 11.56
CA ALA A 9 19.96 37.41 11.25
C ALA A 9 20.50 38.69 10.61
N ALA A 10 19.83 39.16 9.56
CA ALA A 10 20.09 40.46 8.93
C ALA A 10 18.75 41.19 8.77
N ALA A 11 18.72 42.48 9.11
CA ALA A 11 17.50 43.28 9.15
C ALA A 11 17.75 44.70 8.65
N LEU A 12 16.83 45.24 7.84
CA LEU A 12 16.61 46.65 7.53
C LEU A 12 15.21 46.74 6.85
N SER A 13 14.36 47.76 7.07
CA SER A 13 14.37 48.83 8.07
C SER A 13 12.99 49.51 8.15
N LEU A 14 12.73 50.21 9.26
CA LEU A 14 11.46 50.83 9.63
C LEU A 14 11.23 52.21 8.98
N SER A 15 9.97 52.62 8.77
CA SER A 15 9.58 54.05 8.82
C SER A 15 8.17 54.25 9.41
N MET A 16 8.14 54.90 10.58
CA MET A 16 6.98 55.49 11.28
C MET A 16 6.39 56.71 10.51
N VAL A 17 5.29 57.40 10.87
CA VAL A 17 4.38 57.42 12.04
C VAL A 17 3.01 58.02 11.62
N GLY A 18 1.95 57.82 12.40
CA GLY A 18 0.75 58.70 12.35
C GLY A 18 -0.52 58.04 12.86
N GLY A 19 -0.98 58.38 14.06
CA GLY A 19 -2.21 57.82 14.64
C GLY A 19 -3.06 58.87 15.36
N SER A 20 -4.32 58.51 15.65
CA SER A 20 -5.16 59.23 16.62
C SER A 20 -6.28 58.34 17.20
N VAL A 21 -6.41 58.46 18.52
CA VAL A 21 -7.30 57.76 19.47
C VAL A 21 -8.79 58.09 19.26
N LEU A 22 -9.71 57.19 19.70
CA LEU A 22 -10.97 57.41 20.47
C LEU A 22 -11.87 56.16 20.35
N SER A 23 -11.95 55.27 21.36
CA SER A 23 -12.79 55.31 22.58
C SER A 23 -14.19 54.69 22.41
N SER A 24 -14.48 53.65 23.21
CA SER A 24 -15.79 52.97 23.33
C SER A 24 -16.89 53.89 23.87
N PRO A 25 -18.16 53.41 23.88
CA PRO A 25 -18.67 52.90 25.16
C PRO A 25 -19.48 51.60 25.06
N ALA A 26 -19.61 50.90 26.19
CA ALA A 26 -20.57 49.82 26.39
C ALA A 26 -21.90 50.37 26.92
N ALA A 27 -22.98 49.60 26.77
CA ALA A 27 -24.26 49.82 27.47
C ALA A 27 -24.87 48.47 27.89
N VAL A 28 -25.51 48.45 29.07
CA VAL A 28 -26.10 47.28 29.72
C VAL A 28 -27.56 47.59 30.08
N TYR A 29 -28.47 46.69 29.73
CA TYR A 29 -29.81 46.46 30.30
C TYR A 29 -30.24 45.04 29.87
N GLY A 30 -30.96 44.20 30.63
CA GLY A 30 -31.55 44.35 31.97
C GLY A 30 -33.05 44.02 31.97
N ALA A 31 -33.48 43.11 32.86
CA ALA A 31 -34.84 42.56 33.07
C ALA A 31 -35.32 41.47 32.06
N GLU A 32 -36.25 40.58 32.37
CA GLU A 32 -36.64 39.74 33.54
C GLU A 32 -37.96 39.02 33.17
N GLU A 33 -38.23 37.88 33.80
CA GLU A 33 -39.51 37.13 33.95
C GLU A 33 -40.67 37.21 32.91
N SER A 34 -41.17 36.03 32.52
CA SER A 34 -42.41 35.50 33.14
C SER A 34 -42.65 34.03 32.78
N ALA A 35 -43.05 33.21 33.76
CA ALA A 35 -43.60 31.87 33.52
C ALA A 35 -45.13 31.91 33.50
N ALA A 36 -45.76 31.03 32.71
CA ALA A 36 -47.16 30.67 32.85
C ALA A 36 -47.39 29.22 32.40
N GLU A 37 -47.97 28.43 33.30
CA GLU A 37 -48.34 27.02 33.18
C GLU A 37 -49.86 26.90 32.86
N ILE A 38 -50.37 25.65 32.68
CA ILE A 38 -51.74 25.16 33.01
C ILE A 38 -52.49 24.41 31.86
N VAL A 39 -52.72 23.10 32.10
CA VAL A 39 -53.83 22.20 31.66
C VAL A 39 -53.94 21.86 30.15
N SER A 40 -53.79 20.63 29.64
CA SER A 40 -54.16 19.24 30.03
C SER A 40 -55.58 18.78 29.62
N GLU A 41 -55.69 17.74 28.78
CA GLU A 41 -56.64 16.63 28.97
C GLU A 41 -56.35 15.41 28.04
N ASP A 42 -56.11 14.28 28.70
CA ASP A 42 -56.16 12.83 28.39
C ASP A 42 -56.46 12.24 27.00
N GLY A 43 -55.84 11.05 26.79
CA GLY A 43 -56.08 10.11 25.69
C GLY A 43 -55.34 8.77 25.89
N GLN A 44 -55.78 7.97 26.86
CA GLN A 44 -55.06 6.81 27.42
C GLN A 44 -55.27 5.48 26.65
N THR A 45 -54.24 4.63 26.56
CA THR A 45 -54.23 3.12 26.62
C THR A 45 -52.83 2.61 26.18
N SER A 46 -51.89 2.20 27.05
CA SER A 46 -51.83 1.08 28.01
C SER A 46 -51.53 -0.32 27.40
N VAL A 47 -50.27 -0.77 27.50
CA VAL A 47 -49.88 -2.08 28.06
C VAL A 47 -48.52 -1.91 28.75
N SER A 48 -48.38 -2.43 29.97
CA SER A 48 -47.18 -2.37 30.81
C SER A 48 -46.60 -3.77 31.07
N GLU A 49 -45.39 -3.78 31.66
CA GLU A 49 -44.90 -4.76 32.66
C GLU A 49 -44.42 -6.14 32.16
N GLU A 50 -43.37 -6.76 32.73
CA GLU A 50 -42.36 -6.29 33.71
C GLU A 50 -41.09 -7.16 33.63
N VAL A 51 -40.01 -6.73 34.30
CA VAL A 51 -38.79 -7.52 34.53
C VAL A 51 -38.89 -8.23 35.89
N PRO A 52 -38.30 -9.42 36.06
CA PRO A 52 -37.62 -9.69 37.33
C PRO A 52 -36.25 -10.37 37.20
N GLN A 53 -35.32 -9.99 38.09
CA GLN A 53 -34.22 -10.83 38.55
C GLN A 53 -34.66 -11.57 39.83
N GLU A 54 -34.18 -12.79 40.06
CA GLU A 54 -34.00 -13.36 41.40
C GLU A 54 -32.73 -14.26 41.44
N ASP A 55 -32.34 -14.67 42.65
CA ASP A 55 -30.98 -15.04 43.05
C ASP A 55 -30.95 -16.32 43.94
N PHE A 56 -29.79 -16.98 44.07
CA PHE A 56 -29.39 -18.16 44.91
C PHE A 56 -30.48 -19.06 45.58
N SER A 57 -30.45 -20.41 45.50
CA SER A 57 -29.43 -21.28 46.12
C SER A 57 -29.71 -22.82 46.04
N GLU A 58 -28.63 -23.62 46.01
CA GLU A 58 -28.39 -24.95 46.65
C GLU A 58 -29.03 -26.31 46.22
N MET A 59 -28.21 -27.37 46.48
CA MET A 59 -28.43 -28.84 46.52
C MET A 59 -28.41 -29.67 45.21
N GLU A 60 -27.81 -30.87 45.15
CA GLU A 60 -26.69 -31.46 45.92
C GLU A 60 -26.07 -32.64 45.10
N THR A 61 -24.96 -33.23 45.59
CA THR A 61 -24.14 -34.27 44.91
C THR A 61 -24.76 -35.69 44.94
N PRO A 62 -24.15 -36.73 44.33
CA PRO A 62 -23.09 -37.46 45.06
C PRO A 62 -21.88 -37.95 44.23
N VAL A 63 -20.77 -38.19 44.94
CA VAL A 63 -19.55 -38.91 44.52
C VAL A 63 -19.40 -40.18 45.39
N ALA A 64 -18.85 -41.25 44.84
CA ALA A 64 -18.24 -42.41 45.54
C ALA A 64 -17.20 -43.04 44.57
N GLN A 65 -15.90 -43.15 44.88
CA GLN A 65 -15.20 -44.13 45.76
C GLN A 65 -15.17 -45.56 45.15
N GLU A 66 -14.08 -46.33 45.13
CA GLU A 66 -13.11 -46.72 46.19
C GLU A 66 -11.62 -46.67 45.71
N GLU A 67 -10.64 -46.17 46.51
CA GLU A 67 -9.66 -46.84 47.43
C GLU A 67 -8.32 -47.28 46.76
N GLN A 68 -7.17 -46.67 47.10
CA GLN A 68 -6.12 -47.03 48.10
C GLN A 68 -5.23 -48.24 47.69
N GLU A 69 -3.91 -48.27 47.89
CA GLU A 69 -3.12 -48.03 49.13
C GLU A 69 -1.62 -47.70 48.86
N GLU A 70 -1.02 -46.86 49.71
CA GLU A 70 0.39 -46.83 50.24
C GLU A 70 1.66 -47.17 49.41
N SER A 71 2.89 -46.69 49.71
CA SER A 71 3.48 -45.63 50.56
C SER A 71 4.98 -45.47 50.12
N ALA A 72 5.89 -44.62 50.63
CA ALA A 72 5.96 -43.68 51.77
C ALA A 72 6.97 -42.51 51.47
N ALA A 73 7.31 -41.69 52.47
CA ALA A 73 8.45 -40.75 52.49
C ALA A 73 9.59 -41.31 53.41
N GLU A 74 10.76 -40.71 53.70
CA GLU A 74 11.12 -39.31 54.01
C GLU A 74 12.61 -38.96 53.71
N THR A 75 12.91 -37.67 53.90
CA THR A 75 14.17 -36.91 53.76
C THR A 75 15.17 -37.06 54.91
N GLU A 76 16.45 -36.67 54.72
CA GLU A 76 17.12 -35.62 55.52
C GLU A 76 18.48 -35.16 54.94
N GLU A 77 18.99 -34.00 55.39
CA GLU A 77 20.06 -33.20 54.76
C GLU A 77 21.41 -33.17 55.52
N THR A 78 22.56 -33.24 54.81
CA THR A 78 23.85 -32.49 55.01
C THR A 78 24.60 -32.61 56.39
N PRO A 79 25.82 -32.03 56.64
CA PRO A 79 26.69 -31.17 55.80
C PRO A 79 28.22 -31.44 55.76
N GLU A 80 28.83 -30.88 54.70
CA GLU A 80 30.13 -30.15 54.54
C GLU A 80 31.12 -29.97 55.73
N ILE A 81 32.45 -30.17 55.49
CA ILE A 81 33.62 -29.33 55.92
C ILE A 81 34.85 -29.51 54.98
N GLN A 82 35.33 -28.41 54.36
CA GLN A 82 36.72 -27.85 54.16
C GLN A 82 38.00 -28.66 54.59
N ASP A 83 39.25 -28.51 54.08
CA ASP A 83 39.94 -27.71 53.01
C ASP A 83 41.41 -28.28 52.77
N PRO A 84 42.54 -27.57 52.43
CA PRO A 84 43.25 -27.66 51.12
C PRO A 84 44.78 -28.05 51.10
N GLU A 85 45.45 -27.81 49.94
CA GLU A 85 46.92 -27.66 49.67
C GLU A 85 47.82 -28.96 49.59
N THR A 86 48.95 -29.07 48.87
CA THR A 86 49.78 -28.18 47.98
C THR A 86 50.68 -28.97 46.96
N GLN A 87 51.17 -28.26 45.92
CA GLN A 87 52.35 -28.41 45.01
C GLN A 87 53.30 -29.64 44.97
N ASP A 88 53.66 -30.03 43.72
CA ASP A 88 54.99 -30.22 43.05
C ASP A 88 54.94 -31.46 42.12
N SER A 89 55.65 -31.65 41.00
CA SER A 89 56.52 -30.89 40.07
C SER A 89 57.05 -31.91 39.02
N GLU A 90 57.71 -31.41 37.96
CA GLU A 90 58.56 -32.16 36.99
C GLU A 90 57.94 -32.88 35.76
N GLU A 91 58.72 -32.84 34.68
CA GLU A 91 58.40 -33.16 33.30
C GLU A 91 58.46 -34.68 33.01
N THR A 92 57.73 -35.17 32.00
CA THR A 92 58.32 -36.08 30.99
C THR A 92 57.49 -36.23 29.72
N ALA A 93 58.18 -36.15 28.58
CA ALA A 93 57.91 -36.80 27.29
C ALA A 93 56.49 -36.77 26.69
N SER A 94 56.35 -35.98 25.63
CA SER A 94 55.23 -35.98 24.70
C SER A 94 55.05 -37.32 23.93
N ILE A 95 53.94 -38.01 24.19
CA ILE A 95 53.21 -38.79 23.19
C ILE A 95 51.73 -38.48 23.44
N THR A 96 51.13 -37.58 22.66
CA THR A 96 49.68 -37.41 22.67
C THR A 96 49.07 -38.53 21.86
N GLU A 97 48.43 -39.45 22.55
CA GLU A 97 47.48 -40.38 21.95
C GLU A 97 46.34 -39.60 21.29
N ASP A 98 45.86 -40.19 20.21
CA ASP A 98 44.61 -39.94 19.51
C ASP A 98 43.46 -39.66 20.49
N GLN A 99 43.13 -38.37 20.68
CA GLN A 99 41.84 -38.00 21.25
C GLN A 99 40.85 -37.91 20.09
N THR A 100 40.04 -38.96 19.97
CA THR A 100 38.71 -38.84 19.36
C THR A 100 37.94 -37.79 20.14
N LEU A 101 37.94 -36.56 19.64
CA LEU A 101 36.97 -35.56 20.05
C LEU A 101 35.60 -36.12 19.71
N ASP A 102 34.67 -36.10 20.67
CA ASP A 102 33.26 -36.29 20.34
C ASP A 102 32.90 -35.22 19.28
N PRO A 103 32.22 -35.59 18.18
CA PRO A 103 31.88 -34.63 17.13
C PRO A 103 31.06 -33.49 17.72
N ASP A 104 31.47 -32.26 17.45
CA ASP A 104 30.77 -31.07 17.91
C ASP A 104 29.36 -31.07 17.26
N PRO A 105 28.27 -31.08 18.03
CA PRO A 105 26.91 -31.09 17.48
C PRO A 105 26.53 -29.80 16.74
N SER A 106 27.44 -28.81 16.67
CA SER A 106 27.31 -27.62 15.81
C SER A 106 28.13 -27.66 14.52
N ALA A 107 28.96 -28.70 14.29
CA ALA A 107 29.82 -28.80 13.11
C ALA A 107 29.10 -29.40 11.89
N GLU A 108 29.23 -28.73 10.74
CA GLU A 108 28.47 -29.09 9.54
C GLU A 108 28.91 -30.41 8.90
N ASN A 109 27.94 -31.22 8.49
CA ASN A 109 28.19 -32.50 7.83
C ASN A 109 27.29 -32.64 6.59
N SER A 110 27.86 -33.13 5.50
CA SER A 110 27.17 -33.46 4.25
C SER A 110 28.05 -34.35 3.38
N TRP A 111 27.63 -34.66 2.15
CA TRP A 111 28.54 -35.30 1.17
C TRP A 111 29.67 -34.35 0.69
N ARG A 112 29.56 -33.05 0.98
CA ARG A 112 30.58 -32.01 0.73
C ARG A 112 31.41 -31.65 1.98
N TYR A 113 30.91 -31.88 3.21
CA TYR A 113 31.55 -31.44 4.46
C TYR A 113 31.62 -32.55 5.52
N SER A 114 32.73 -32.63 6.27
CA SER A 114 32.89 -33.51 7.44
C SER A 114 33.46 -32.67 8.58
N ASP A 115 32.81 -32.71 9.74
CA ASP A 115 33.19 -31.95 10.94
C ASP A 115 33.41 -30.44 10.66
N GLY A 116 32.52 -29.85 9.85
CA GLY A 116 32.56 -28.45 9.46
C GLY A 116 33.68 -28.10 8.47
N GLN A 117 34.31 -29.09 7.81
CA GLN A 117 35.42 -28.89 6.86
C GLN A 117 35.14 -29.52 5.50
N PRO A 118 35.53 -28.89 4.37
CA PRO A 118 35.29 -29.45 3.03
C PRO A 118 35.95 -30.82 2.82
N VAL A 119 35.17 -31.78 2.35
CA VAL A 119 35.65 -33.10 1.91
C VAL A 119 36.32 -32.95 0.54
N SER A 120 37.57 -33.42 0.44
CA SER A 120 38.37 -33.35 -0.79
C SER A 120 37.81 -34.24 -1.92
N MET A 121 36.86 -33.72 -2.70
CA MET A 121 36.31 -34.37 -3.87
C MET A 121 37.23 -34.23 -5.11
N PRO A 122 37.25 -35.20 -6.04
CA PRO A 122 38.09 -35.12 -7.22
C PRO A 122 37.63 -34.01 -8.15
N SER A 123 38.50 -33.03 -8.42
CA SER A 123 38.21 -31.90 -9.29
C SER A 123 37.89 -32.37 -10.72
N THR A 124 36.68 -32.08 -11.19
CA THR A 124 36.35 -32.05 -12.61
C THR A 124 37.04 -30.85 -13.25
N TYR A 125 38.29 -31.04 -13.66
CA TYR A 125 39.06 -30.02 -14.38
C TYR A 125 38.26 -29.55 -15.59
N ALA A 126 38.17 -28.22 -15.76
CA ALA A 126 37.73 -27.61 -17.00
C ALA A 126 38.76 -27.93 -18.10
N ASP A 127 38.33 -28.67 -19.12
CA ASP A 127 39.18 -29.02 -20.27
C ASP A 127 39.19 -27.90 -21.35
N ASP A 128 38.19 -27.00 -21.35
CA ASP A 128 38.13 -25.82 -22.22
C ASP A 128 38.48 -24.50 -21.48
N PRO A 129 39.26 -23.58 -22.09
CA PRO A 129 39.62 -22.29 -21.49
C PRO A 129 38.46 -21.30 -21.33
N ASN A 130 37.28 -21.55 -21.89
CA ASN A 130 36.07 -20.74 -21.76
C ASN A 130 34.99 -21.47 -20.92
N ALA A 131 35.36 -22.51 -20.17
CA ALA A 131 34.44 -23.26 -19.34
C ALA A 131 33.58 -22.35 -18.45
N TRP A 132 32.27 -22.57 -18.49
CA TRP A 132 31.25 -21.81 -17.76
C TRP A 132 31.04 -20.36 -18.24
N GLU A 133 31.70 -19.93 -19.31
CA GLU A 133 31.57 -18.56 -19.84
C GLU A 133 30.56 -18.42 -20.98
N LYS A 134 30.19 -17.16 -21.27
CA LYS A 134 29.25 -16.80 -22.33
C LYS A 134 30.00 -16.57 -23.65
N VAL A 135 29.95 -17.55 -24.55
CA VAL A 135 30.58 -17.53 -25.88
C VAL A 135 29.49 -17.32 -26.95
N ASP A 136 29.67 -16.31 -27.81
CA ASP A 136 28.72 -15.93 -28.87
C ASP A 136 27.25 -15.77 -28.41
N GLY A 137 27.07 -15.40 -27.13
CA GLY A 137 25.75 -15.17 -26.50
C GLY A 137 25.17 -16.39 -25.77
N GLN A 138 25.82 -17.55 -25.80
CA GLN A 138 25.39 -18.80 -25.17
C GLN A 138 26.41 -19.23 -24.09
N PHE A 139 25.95 -19.82 -22.99
CA PHE A 139 26.87 -20.37 -21.99
C PHE A 139 27.40 -21.74 -22.41
N VAL A 140 28.67 -22.02 -22.11
CA VAL A 140 29.32 -23.30 -22.43
C VAL A 140 29.78 -24.05 -21.17
N ASN A 141 29.77 -25.38 -21.23
CA ASN A 141 30.18 -26.25 -20.14
C ASN A 141 31.70 -26.39 -20.02
N SER A 142 32.18 -27.23 -19.10
CA SER A 142 33.60 -27.57 -18.92
C SER A 142 34.31 -28.20 -20.13
N ASN A 143 33.57 -28.67 -21.15
CA ASN A 143 34.09 -29.17 -22.42
C ASN A 143 34.05 -28.11 -23.55
N GLY A 144 33.54 -26.90 -23.30
CA GLY A 144 33.31 -25.88 -24.33
C GLY A 144 32.05 -26.11 -25.19
N GLU A 145 31.15 -27.01 -24.76
CA GLU A 145 29.89 -27.31 -25.45
C GLU A 145 28.76 -26.43 -24.89
N VAL A 146 27.84 -25.97 -25.74
CA VAL A 146 26.70 -25.12 -25.31
C VAL A 146 25.83 -25.85 -24.29
N ILE A 147 25.56 -25.20 -23.15
CA ILE A 147 24.62 -25.68 -22.13
C ILE A 147 23.19 -25.41 -22.64
N PRO A 148 22.37 -26.45 -22.91
CA PRO A 148 20.99 -26.25 -23.37
C PRO A 148 20.14 -25.54 -22.32
N GLY A 149 19.33 -24.57 -22.72
CA GLY A 149 18.43 -23.83 -21.83
C GLY A 149 19.09 -22.79 -20.92
N ALA A 150 20.42 -22.76 -20.79
CA ALA A 150 21.08 -21.80 -19.90
C ALA A 150 20.87 -20.34 -20.32
N VAL A 151 20.15 -19.57 -19.50
CA VAL A 151 19.80 -18.15 -19.74
C VAL A 151 20.60 -17.18 -18.88
N MET A 152 20.99 -17.58 -17.66
CA MET A 152 21.80 -16.77 -16.72
C MET A 152 22.84 -17.63 -15.98
N LYS A 153 23.98 -17.01 -15.60
CA LYS A 153 25.07 -17.59 -14.79
C LYS A 153 25.00 -17.01 -13.37
N GLY A 154 24.90 -17.86 -12.37
CA GLY A 154 24.82 -17.46 -10.97
C GLY A 154 25.83 -18.17 -10.08
N ILE A 155 25.88 -17.76 -8.81
CA ILE A 155 26.65 -18.41 -7.75
C ILE A 155 25.75 -18.78 -6.57
N ASP A 156 26.18 -19.73 -5.75
CA ASP A 156 25.67 -19.86 -4.39
C ASP A 156 26.79 -19.63 -3.37
N VAL A 157 26.46 -18.95 -2.27
CA VAL A 157 27.45 -18.39 -1.33
C VAL A 157 27.01 -18.44 0.13
N SER A 158 28.00 -18.58 1.01
CA SER A 158 27.88 -18.66 2.47
C SER A 158 29.09 -17.98 3.14
N GLU A 159 29.15 -18.01 4.47
CA GLU A 159 30.32 -17.61 5.26
C GLU A 159 31.62 -18.32 4.84
N HIS A 160 31.54 -19.52 4.26
CA HIS A 160 32.69 -20.31 3.79
C HIS A 160 33.43 -19.64 2.62
N ASN A 161 32.76 -18.77 1.86
CA ASN A 161 33.41 -17.93 0.84
C ASN A 161 34.07 -16.68 1.44
N GLY A 162 33.83 -16.41 2.72
CA GLY A 162 34.34 -15.26 3.46
C GLY A 162 33.85 -13.92 2.88
N LYS A 163 34.70 -12.89 2.99
CA LYS A 163 34.35 -11.56 2.50
C LYS A 163 34.40 -11.47 0.97
N ILE A 164 33.23 -11.22 0.38
CA ILE A 164 33.00 -11.02 -1.06
C ILE A 164 33.10 -9.52 -1.44
N ASP A 165 33.65 -9.25 -2.62
CA ASP A 165 33.61 -7.94 -3.30
C ASP A 165 32.55 -7.97 -4.42
N TRP A 166 31.30 -7.68 -4.05
CA TRP A 166 30.12 -7.83 -4.91
C TRP A 166 30.11 -6.95 -6.16
N GLU A 167 30.81 -5.80 -6.15
CA GLU A 167 30.98 -5.00 -7.37
C GLU A 167 31.79 -5.77 -8.42
N LYS A 168 32.83 -6.51 -8.00
CA LYS A 168 33.61 -7.34 -8.92
C LYS A 168 32.84 -8.55 -9.40
N VAL A 169 32.15 -9.25 -8.51
CA VAL A 169 31.29 -10.41 -8.84
C VAL A 169 30.31 -10.05 -9.96
N LYS A 170 29.64 -8.89 -9.85
CA LYS A 170 28.75 -8.38 -10.89
C LYS A 170 29.47 -8.04 -12.21
N ASN A 171 30.69 -7.52 -12.14
CA ASN A 171 31.50 -7.20 -13.32
C ASN A 171 32.10 -8.45 -14.01
N ASP A 172 32.21 -9.57 -13.31
CA ASP A 172 32.70 -10.87 -13.82
C ASP A 172 31.59 -11.73 -14.46
N GLY A 173 30.42 -11.12 -14.71
CA GLY A 173 29.31 -11.74 -15.42
C GLY A 173 28.48 -12.70 -14.58
N ILE A 174 28.38 -12.46 -13.27
CA ILE A 174 27.39 -13.11 -12.41
C ILE A 174 26.07 -12.33 -12.47
N ASP A 175 25.03 -13.00 -12.94
CA ASP A 175 23.69 -12.47 -13.16
C ASP A 175 22.83 -12.53 -11.87
N PHE A 176 23.00 -13.56 -11.04
CA PHE A 176 22.25 -13.77 -9.78
C PHE A 176 23.07 -14.52 -8.70
N ALA A 177 22.59 -14.52 -7.45
CA ALA A 177 23.19 -15.29 -6.35
C ALA A 177 22.16 -16.02 -5.48
N ILE A 178 22.44 -17.21 -4.96
CA ILE A 178 21.63 -17.88 -3.91
C ILE A 178 22.43 -17.83 -2.61
N ILE A 179 21.91 -17.16 -1.59
CA ILE A 179 22.68 -16.79 -0.38
C ILE A 179 22.24 -17.65 0.80
N ARG A 180 23.17 -18.26 1.52
CA ARG A 180 22.86 -18.99 2.75
C ARG A 180 22.40 -18.01 3.82
N CYS A 181 21.22 -18.24 4.39
CA CYS A 181 20.74 -17.49 5.55
C CYS A 181 21.19 -18.13 6.87
N GLY A 182 21.34 -19.45 6.89
CA GLY A 182 21.79 -20.21 8.05
C GLY A 182 21.64 -21.71 7.82
N TYR A 183 21.64 -22.44 8.93
CA TYR A 183 21.46 -23.90 8.97
C TYR A 183 20.62 -24.31 10.18
N GLY A 184 19.91 -25.42 10.08
CA GLY A 184 19.15 -25.96 11.20
C GLY A 184 18.09 -25.00 11.80
N GLN A 185 17.79 -25.23 13.07
CA GLN A 185 16.64 -24.65 13.75
C GLN A 185 16.78 -23.13 14.00
N ASP A 186 15.66 -22.48 14.31
CA ASP A 186 15.60 -21.03 14.56
C ASP A 186 16.40 -20.61 15.80
N MET A 187 17.71 -20.37 15.61
CA MET A 187 18.67 -19.99 16.63
C MET A 187 19.68 -19.01 16.03
N GLU A 188 19.90 -17.87 16.68
CA GLU A 188 20.87 -16.84 16.21
C GLU A 188 22.31 -17.38 16.07
N SER A 189 22.65 -18.48 16.76
CA SER A 189 23.95 -19.16 16.64
C SER A 189 24.07 -20.12 15.45
N GLN A 190 23.05 -20.20 14.60
CA GLN A 190 23.04 -20.95 13.34
C GLN A 190 22.66 -20.04 12.14
N ASP A 191 22.54 -18.73 12.37
CA ASP A 191 22.54 -17.72 11.30
C ASP A 191 23.91 -17.76 10.59
N ASP A 192 23.94 -17.62 9.27
CA ASP A 192 25.21 -17.54 8.52
C ASP A 192 25.92 -16.20 8.81
N ASP A 193 27.21 -16.25 9.17
CA ASP A 193 28.00 -15.08 9.60
C ASP A 193 28.05 -13.96 8.53
N TYR A 194 27.82 -14.29 7.27
CA TYR A 194 27.84 -13.36 6.14
C TYR A 194 26.46 -13.09 5.51
N TRP A 195 25.40 -13.82 5.87
CA TRP A 195 24.01 -13.65 5.38
C TRP A 195 23.66 -12.18 5.14
N LYS A 196 23.66 -11.41 6.21
CA LYS A 196 23.25 -10.00 6.19
C LYS A 196 24.13 -9.14 5.28
N THR A 197 25.45 -9.36 5.33
CA THR A 197 26.41 -8.58 4.52
C THR A 197 26.23 -8.86 3.03
N ASN A 198 25.92 -10.10 2.67
CA ASN A 198 25.72 -10.52 1.29
C ASN A 198 24.37 -10.03 0.73
N VAL A 199 23.29 -10.14 1.51
CA VAL A 199 21.95 -9.63 1.13
C VAL A 199 21.97 -8.11 0.96
N GLU A 200 22.43 -7.35 1.96
CA GLU A 200 22.48 -5.88 1.89
C GLU A 200 23.35 -5.39 0.70
N ALA A 201 24.39 -6.15 0.32
CA ALA A 201 25.21 -5.85 -0.85
C ALA A 201 24.50 -6.15 -2.19
N CYS A 202 23.79 -7.27 -2.29
CA CYS A 202 23.00 -7.62 -3.48
C CYS A 202 21.87 -6.62 -3.70
N GLU A 203 21.11 -6.27 -2.65
CA GLU A 203 20.07 -5.24 -2.68
C GLU A 203 20.64 -3.87 -3.12
N ALA A 204 21.74 -3.42 -2.50
CA ALA A 204 22.35 -2.12 -2.81
C ALA A 204 22.89 -2.03 -4.25
N LEU A 205 23.34 -3.14 -4.83
CA LEU A 205 23.86 -3.21 -6.19
C LEU A 205 22.81 -3.61 -7.24
N GLY A 206 21.59 -3.97 -6.82
CA GLY A 206 20.57 -4.54 -7.70
C GLY A 206 21.05 -5.82 -8.38
N ILE A 207 21.60 -6.75 -7.60
CA ILE A 207 21.90 -8.12 -8.02
C ILE A 207 20.71 -8.97 -7.53
N PRO A 208 19.92 -9.56 -8.44
CA PRO A 208 18.89 -10.53 -8.08
C PRO A 208 19.46 -11.66 -7.22
N TYR A 209 18.77 -12.01 -6.13
CA TYR A 209 19.22 -13.07 -5.25
C TYR A 209 18.07 -13.94 -4.73
N GLY A 210 18.40 -15.18 -4.41
CA GLY A 210 17.57 -16.13 -3.67
C GLY A 210 18.23 -16.51 -2.36
N VAL A 211 17.60 -17.43 -1.62
CA VAL A 211 18.03 -17.81 -0.28
C VAL A 211 18.12 -19.31 -0.17
N TYR A 212 19.03 -19.84 0.64
CA TYR A 212 18.93 -21.23 1.10
C TYR A 212 19.19 -21.40 2.60
N LEU A 213 18.64 -22.48 3.14
CA LEU A 213 18.89 -22.95 4.50
C LEU A 213 19.27 -24.43 4.47
N TYR A 214 20.40 -24.77 5.08
CA TYR A 214 20.87 -26.14 5.20
C TYR A 214 20.10 -26.91 6.29
N SER A 215 19.42 -28.00 5.95
CA SER A 215 18.55 -28.72 6.88
C SER A 215 19.28 -29.75 7.74
N TYR A 216 18.90 -29.83 9.02
CA TYR A 216 19.21 -30.95 9.92
C TYR A 216 17.91 -31.59 10.48
N ALA A 217 16.81 -31.47 9.73
CA ALA A 217 15.52 -31.97 10.15
C ALA A 217 15.42 -33.51 10.06
N ASP A 218 15.13 -34.11 11.21
CA ASP A 218 14.66 -35.49 11.39
C ASP A 218 13.15 -35.58 11.67
N THR A 219 12.51 -34.42 11.90
CA THR A 219 11.16 -34.29 12.45
C THR A 219 10.47 -33.02 11.92
N LEU A 220 9.14 -33.04 11.91
CA LEU A 220 8.35 -31.92 11.37
C LEU A 220 8.46 -30.64 12.22
N GLU A 221 8.69 -30.75 13.53
CA GLU A 221 8.94 -29.57 14.38
C GLU A 221 10.32 -28.94 14.09
N LYS A 222 11.35 -29.73 13.75
CA LYS A 222 12.62 -29.16 13.25
C LYS A 222 12.43 -28.47 11.90
N ALA A 223 11.77 -29.12 10.93
CA ALA A 223 11.49 -28.53 9.61
C ALA A 223 10.69 -27.22 9.70
N LYS A 224 9.73 -27.16 10.62
CA LYS A 224 8.97 -25.94 10.94
C LYS A 224 9.81 -24.87 11.62
N SER A 225 10.74 -25.25 12.50
CA SER A 225 11.69 -24.33 13.12
C SER A 225 12.70 -23.79 12.10
N GLU A 226 13.17 -24.63 11.18
CA GLU A 226 13.98 -24.26 10.01
C GLU A 226 13.23 -23.24 9.12
N ALA A 227 11.95 -23.43 8.84
CA ALA A 227 11.16 -22.42 8.11
C ALA A 227 11.01 -21.10 8.90
N GLN A 228 10.85 -21.17 10.23
CA GLN A 228 10.79 -19.98 11.09
C GLN A 228 12.12 -19.21 11.12
N HIS A 229 13.25 -19.91 11.07
CA HIS A 229 14.60 -19.35 10.95
C HIS A 229 14.71 -18.47 9.71
N VAL A 230 14.34 -18.99 8.54
CA VAL A 230 14.36 -18.22 7.29
C VAL A 230 13.43 -17.01 7.36
N LEU A 231 12.20 -17.18 7.88
CA LEU A 231 11.23 -16.09 7.98
C LEU A 231 11.66 -14.98 8.97
N ARG A 232 12.43 -15.31 10.03
CA ARG A 232 13.07 -14.31 10.90
C ARG A 232 14.10 -13.49 10.12
N LEU A 233 14.95 -14.17 9.35
CA LEU A 233 16.06 -13.56 8.63
C LEU A 233 15.66 -12.79 7.37
N LEU A 234 14.58 -13.19 6.70
CA LEU A 234 13.99 -12.49 5.56
C LEU A 234 13.22 -11.21 5.92
N LYS A 235 13.02 -10.92 7.20
CA LYS A 235 12.14 -9.82 7.61
C LYS A 235 12.68 -8.44 7.17
N GLY A 236 12.08 -7.91 6.11
CA GLY A 236 12.46 -6.62 5.50
C GLY A 236 13.34 -6.75 4.25
N HIS A 237 13.51 -7.97 3.75
CA HIS A 237 14.24 -8.33 2.54
C HIS A 237 13.28 -8.97 1.52
N ASP A 238 13.59 -8.84 0.23
CA ASP A 238 12.69 -9.21 -0.89
C ASP A 238 13.49 -9.98 -1.96
N PRO A 239 13.71 -11.30 -1.78
CA PRO A 239 14.51 -12.10 -2.70
C PRO A 239 13.78 -12.31 -4.04
N ALA A 240 14.51 -12.11 -5.13
CA ALA A 240 14.02 -12.26 -6.50
C ALA A 240 14.09 -13.71 -7.04
N TYR A 241 14.59 -14.65 -6.23
CA TYR A 241 14.63 -16.08 -6.50
C TYR A 241 14.11 -16.85 -5.28
N PRO A 242 13.68 -18.11 -5.45
CA PRO A 242 13.07 -18.88 -4.37
C PRO A 242 13.94 -19.03 -3.12
N VAL A 243 13.25 -19.28 -2.00
CA VAL A 243 13.83 -19.85 -0.80
C VAL A 243 14.00 -21.35 -1.00
N TYR A 244 15.23 -21.80 -1.16
CA TYR A 244 15.60 -23.19 -1.32
C TYR A 244 15.82 -23.89 0.02
N TYR A 245 15.17 -25.04 0.17
CA TYR A 245 15.46 -25.97 1.27
C TYR A 245 16.55 -26.94 0.82
N ASP A 246 17.72 -26.84 1.45
CA ASP A 246 18.88 -27.68 1.11
C ASP A 246 18.81 -29.00 1.90
N LEU A 247 18.52 -30.08 1.17
CA LEU A 247 18.28 -31.43 1.68
C LEU A 247 19.42 -32.36 1.23
N GLU A 248 20.48 -32.41 2.03
CA GLU A 248 21.68 -33.21 1.74
C GLU A 248 22.21 -34.05 2.92
N ASP A 249 21.81 -33.74 4.16
CA ASP A 249 22.42 -34.34 5.35
C ASP A 249 22.08 -35.83 5.56
N ASN A 250 23.02 -36.55 6.17
CA ASN A 250 22.88 -37.96 6.51
C ASN A 250 21.72 -38.23 7.49
N ILE A 251 21.42 -37.32 8.43
CA ILE A 251 20.29 -37.47 9.35
C ILE A 251 18.97 -37.54 8.58
N THR A 252 18.80 -36.66 7.58
CA THR A 252 17.62 -36.66 6.71
C THR A 252 17.66 -37.83 5.71
N LEU A 253 18.83 -38.22 5.22
CA LEU A 253 19.03 -39.36 4.31
C LEU A 253 18.56 -40.70 4.91
N GLU A 254 18.84 -40.93 6.20
CA GLU A 254 18.49 -42.16 6.92
C GLU A 254 16.98 -42.32 7.20
N LEU A 255 16.20 -41.25 7.05
CA LEU A 255 14.74 -41.29 7.21
C LEU A 255 14.07 -42.05 6.06
N SER A 256 12.88 -42.60 6.32
CA SER A 256 12.01 -43.07 5.24
C SER A 256 11.65 -41.94 4.28
N ASP A 257 11.50 -42.22 2.99
CA ASP A 257 11.21 -41.20 1.96
C ASP A 257 9.90 -40.44 2.25
N SER A 258 8.91 -41.12 2.82
CA SER A 258 7.66 -40.48 3.29
C SER A 258 7.89 -39.41 4.38
N MET A 259 8.94 -39.55 5.21
CA MET A 259 9.33 -38.55 6.20
C MET A 259 10.12 -37.41 5.55
N LYS A 260 11.06 -37.71 4.62
CA LYS A 260 11.74 -36.68 3.80
C LYS A 260 10.72 -35.79 3.09
N THR A 261 9.72 -36.41 2.45
CA THR A 261 8.57 -35.76 1.82
C THR A 261 7.78 -34.88 2.80
N GLN A 262 7.44 -35.36 4.00
CA GLN A 262 6.72 -34.56 5.00
C GLN A 262 7.54 -33.39 5.55
N ILE A 263 8.86 -33.57 5.71
CA ILE A 263 9.80 -32.53 6.14
C ILE A 263 9.87 -31.43 5.08
N ALA A 264 10.12 -31.79 3.81
CA ALA A 264 10.11 -30.85 2.69
C ALA A 264 8.77 -30.11 2.57
N THR A 265 7.65 -30.84 2.62
CA THR A 265 6.30 -30.27 2.56
C THR A 265 6.05 -29.29 3.70
N THR A 266 6.53 -29.60 4.91
CA THR A 266 6.35 -28.74 6.10
C THR A 266 7.07 -27.42 5.92
N PHE A 267 8.35 -27.46 5.51
CA PHE A 267 9.14 -26.26 5.27
C PHE A 267 8.56 -25.43 4.11
N CYS A 268 8.44 -26.04 2.93
CA CYS A 268 8.07 -25.36 1.69
C CYS A 268 6.68 -24.71 1.78
N ASN A 269 5.70 -25.38 2.41
CA ASN A 269 4.37 -24.80 2.59
C ASN A 269 4.40 -23.60 3.56
N ILE A 270 5.17 -23.65 4.64
CA ILE A 270 5.28 -22.50 5.58
C ILE A 270 5.89 -21.29 4.87
N ILE A 271 6.90 -21.48 4.03
CA ILE A 271 7.52 -20.42 3.24
C ILE A 271 6.52 -19.85 2.22
N THR A 272 5.84 -20.71 1.46
CA THR A 272 4.81 -20.31 0.48
C THR A 272 3.63 -19.57 1.13
N ASP A 273 3.14 -20.05 2.27
CA ASP A 273 2.05 -19.44 3.04
C ASP A 273 2.42 -18.05 3.60
N ASN A 274 3.72 -17.70 3.64
CA ASN A 274 4.23 -16.38 4.02
C ASN A 274 4.61 -15.50 2.81
N GLY A 275 4.27 -15.93 1.58
CA GLY A 275 4.35 -15.10 0.37
C GLY A 275 5.66 -15.20 -0.41
N TYR A 276 6.55 -16.14 -0.09
CA TYR A 276 7.80 -16.35 -0.84
C TYR A 276 7.68 -17.56 -1.76
N GLU A 277 8.26 -17.48 -2.96
CA GLU A 277 8.52 -18.68 -3.76
C GLU A 277 9.48 -19.61 -3.02
N THR A 278 9.32 -20.91 -3.24
CA THR A 278 10.15 -21.92 -2.57
C THR A 278 10.59 -23.01 -3.55
N GLY A 279 11.75 -23.58 -3.26
CA GLY A 279 12.31 -24.69 -3.99
C GLY A 279 12.98 -25.69 -3.05
N VAL A 280 13.35 -26.83 -3.61
CA VAL A 280 14.23 -27.79 -2.94
C VAL A 280 15.54 -27.83 -3.71
N TYR A 281 16.63 -27.80 -2.98
CA TYR A 281 17.95 -28.07 -3.49
C TYR A 281 18.43 -29.44 -3.02
N SER A 282 18.99 -30.21 -3.95
CA SER A 282 19.72 -31.45 -3.62
C SER A 282 20.54 -31.96 -4.81
N SER A 283 21.43 -32.93 -4.54
CA SER A 283 22.18 -33.64 -5.56
C SER A 283 21.32 -34.49 -6.51
N LEU A 284 21.81 -34.75 -7.72
CA LEU A 284 21.19 -35.68 -8.69
C LEU A 284 20.84 -37.05 -8.07
N TYR A 285 21.69 -37.54 -7.17
CA TYR A 285 21.49 -38.82 -6.49
C TYR A 285 20.21 -38.80 -5.64
N TRP A 286 20.04 -37.77 -4.81
CA TRP A 286 18.83 -37.58 -4.02
C TRP A 286 17.58 -37.39 -4.88
N TRP A 287 17.68 -36.61 -5.96
CA TRP A 287 16.57 -36.39 -6.88
C TRP A 287 16.10 -37.64 -7.62
N ASN A 288 16.99 -38.61 -7.88
CA ASN A 288 16.64 -39.87 -8.54
C ASN A 288 16.17 -40.96 -7.56
N ASP A 289 16.73 -41.02 -6.34
CA ASP A 289 16.55 -42.16 -5.45
C ASP A 289 15.66 -41.88 -4.22
N TYR A 290 15.52 -40.61 -3.79
CA TYR A 290 14.84 -40.26 -2.52
C TYR A 290 13.75 -39.19 -2.64
N LEU A 291 13.95 -38.14 -3.45
CA LEU A 291 13.01 -37.02 -3.63
C LEU A 291 12.06 -37.25 -4.81
N THR A 292 11.58 -38.48 -4.96
CA THR A 292 10.82 -38.95 -6.14
C THR A 292 9.30 -38.81 -6.00
N ASP A 293 8.80 -38.33 -4.86
CA ASP A 293 7.37 -38.14 -4.64
C ASP A 293 6.81 -37.01 -5.54
N PRO A 294 5.66 -37.20 -6.19
CA PRO A 294 5.05 -36.15 -7.03
C PRO A 294 4.77 -34.82 -6.34
N VAL A 295 4.79 -34.72 -5.00
CA VAL A 295 4.68 -33.42 -4.30
C VAL A 295 5.81 -32.46 -4.66
N PHE A 296 7.00 -32.98 -4.98
CA PHE A 296 8.14 -32.16 -5.42
C PHE A 296 7.94 -31.53 -6.81
N ASN A 297 6.78 -31.69 -7.46
CA ASN A 297 6.39 -30.90 -8.64
C ASN A 297 5.76 -29.54 -8.28
N ASN A 298 5.49 -29.27 -7.00
CA ASN A 298 4.87 -28.01 -6.56
C ASN A 298 5.88 -26.89 -6.27
N TRP A 299 7.18 -27.17 -6.32
CA TRP A 299 8.25 -26.27 -5.89
C TRP A 299 9.39 -26.26 -6.93
N SER A 300 10.17 -25.18 -6.95
CA SER A 300 11.33 -25.09 -7.83
C SER A 300 12.35 -26.20 -7.53
N ARG A 301 13.04 -26.70 -8.55
CA ARG A 301 14.13 -27.67 -8.37
C ARG A 301 15.47 -27.08 -8.72
N TRP A 302 16.34 -27.08 -7.72
CA TRP A 302 17.76 -26.82 -7.89
C TRP A 302 18.52 -28.15 -7.74
N VAL A 303 19.19 -28.56 -8.82
CA VAL A 303 19.84 -29.87 -8.94
C VAL A 303 21.36 -29.69 -8.93
N ALA A 304 22.08 -30.32 -8.00
CA ALA A 304 23.54 -30.41 -8.07
C ALA A 304 24.02 -31.62 -8.85
N GLN A 305 24.85 -31.37 -9.87
CA GLN A 305 25.67 -32.38 -10.52
C GLN A 305 26.92 -31.72 -11.12
N TRP A 306 28.09 -31.97 -10.52
CA TRP A 306 29.36 -31.41 -10.98
C TRP A 306 29.93 -32.16 -12.18
N ASN A 307 29.41 -31.87 -13.37
CA ASN A 307 29.62 -32.61 -14.62
C ASN A 307 29.47 -31.66 -15.83
N PRO A 308 29.89 -31.99 -17.06
CA PRO A 308 29.65 -31.11 -18.21
C PRO A 308 28.16 -31.00 -18.61
N THR A 309 27.29 -31.90 -18.13
CA THR A 309 25.84 -31.87 -18.33
C THR A 309 25.10 -32.30 -17.06
N CYS A 310 23.91 -31.73 -16.85
CA CYS A 310 22.94 -32.29 -15.90
C CYS A 310 22.20 -33.46 -16.57
N ASP A 311 22.28 -34.65 -15.96
CA ASP A 311 21.68 -35.89 -16.45
C ASP A 311 20.30 -36.17 -15.81
N TYR A 312 19.75 -35.23 -15.03
CA TYR A 312 18.40 -35.35 -14.46
C TYR A 312 17.35 -35.43 -15.58
N GLN A 313 16.40 -36.34 -15.44
CA GLN A 313 15.41 -36.64 -16.48
C GLN A 313 14.07 -35.91 -16.25
N GLY A 314 13.90 -35.25 -15.11
CA GLY A 314 12.76 -34.36 -14.83
C GLY A 314 13.07 -32.91 -15.19
N GLU A 315 12.07 -32.04 -15.04
CA GLU A 315 12.24 -30.58 -15.19
C GLU A 315 12.97 -30.00 -13.98
N TYR A 316 13.88 -29.05 -14.20
CA TYR A 316 14.66 -28.38 -13.16
C TYR A 316 15.01 -26.95 -13.58
N ASP A 317 15.09 -26.06 -12.61
CA ASP A 317 15.18 -24.61 -12.83
C ASP A 317 16.61 -24.10 -12.71
N LEU A 318 17.33 -24.59 -11.68
CA LEU A 318 18.74 -24.29 -11.47
C LEU A 318 19.55 -25.59 -11.51
N TRP A 319 20.74 -25.50 -12.09
CA TRP A 319 21.74 -26.56 -12.05
C TRP A 319 23.05 -26.05 -11.47
N GLN A 320 23.45 -26.62 -10.33
CA GLN A 320 24.79 -26.42 -9.77
C GLN A 320 25.78 -27.35 -10.51
N CYS A 321 26.61 -26.74 -11.35
CA CYS A 321 27.46 -27.41 -12.32
C CYS A 321 28.92 -27.61 -11.84
N SER A 322 29.34 -26.90 -10.79
CA SER A 322 30.67 -26.99 -10.21
C SER A 322 30.69 -26.41 -8.79
N SER A 323 31.55 -26.95 -7.91
CA SER A 323 31.94 -26.39 -6.61
C SER A 323 33.38 -25.86 -6.58
N THR A 324 33.95 -25.64 -7.77
CA THR A 324 35.36 -25.24 -7.97
C THR A 324 35.49 -24.06 -8.93
N GLY A 325 34.40 -23.30 -9.11
CA GLY A 325 34.40 -22.07 -9.89
C GLY A 325 35.37 -21.02 -9.35
N GLN A 326 35.73 -20.07 -10.21
CA GLN A 326 36.57 -18.91 -9.87
C GLN A 326 35.84 -17.67 -10.37
N VAL A 327 35.65 -16.68 -9.50
CA VAL A 327 34.94 -15.42 -9.80
C VAL A 327 35.72 -14.26 -9.17
N ASP A 328 36.02 -13.19 -9.91
CA ASP A 328 36.71 -12.01 -9.33
C ASP A 328 35.84 -11.37 -8.25
N GLY A 329 36.46 -11.13 -7.10
CA GLY A 329 35.81 -10.67 -5.88
C GLY A 329 35.54 -11.75 -4.84
N ILE A 330 35.72 -13.04 -5.17
CA ILE A 330 35.66 -14.16 -4.22
C ILE A 330 37.06 -14.77 -4.07
N ASN A 331 37.43 -15.14 -2.84
CA ASN A 331 38.74 -15.75 -2.57
C ASN A 331 38.59 -17.27 -2.44
N GLY A 332 39.16 -18.02 -3.38
CA GLY A 332 39.08 -19.49 -3.39
C GLY A 332 38.00 -19.98 -4.35
N ASN A 333 37.37 -21.10 -4.00
CA ASN A 333 36.32 -21.70 -4.83
C ASN A 333 34.96 -21.03 -4.57
N VAL A 334 34.10 -21.07 -5.58
CA VAL A 334 32.68 -20.75 -5.47
C VAL A 334 31.86 -21.76 -6.28
N ASP A 335 30.67 -22.05 -5.81
CA ASP A 335 29.72 -22.94 -6.49
C ASP A 335 29.06 -22.17 -7.65
N LEU A 336 29.01 -22.78 -8.84
CA LEU A 336 28.52 -22.17 -10.08
C LEU A 336 27.19 -22.77 -10.52
N ASN A 337 26.24 -21.90 -10.83
CA ASN A 337 24.87 -22.26 -11.20
C ASN A 337 24.50 -21.75 -12.59
N PHE A 338 23.72 -22.55 -13.31
CA PHE A 338 22.99 -22.09 -14.48
C PHE A 338 21.49 -22.15 -14.26
N LEU A 339 20.85 -21.06 -14.67
CA LEU A 339 19.40 -20.92 -14.72
C LEU A 339 18.91 -21.46 -16.06
N ILE A 340 18.01 -22.45 -16.05
CA ILE A 340 17.63 -23.23 -17.23
C ILE A 340 16.19 -22.92 -17.64
N ASP A 341 16.03 -22.25 -18.79
CA ASP A 341 14.77 -22.16 -19.51
C ASP A 341 14.48 -23.49 -20.21
N ASN A 342 13.44 -24.19 -19.75
CA ASN A 342 13.00 -25.47 -20.27
C ASN A 342 12.04 -25.37 -21.48
N GLY A 343 11.72 -24.17 -21.96
CA GLY A 343 10.88 -23.95 -23.15
C GLY A 343 9.38 -24.23 -22.97
N ALA A 344 8.94 -24.54 -21.74
CA ALA A 344 7.68 -23.99 -21.25
C ALA A 344 7.84 -22.45 -21.09
N ASN A 345 6.75 -21.70 -20.86
CA ASN A 345 6.85 -20.27 -20.50
C ASN A 345 7.32 -20.11 -19.03
N THR A 346 8.47 -20.67 -18.73
CA THR A 346 9.13 -20.70 -17.43
C THR A 346 10.63 -20.60 -17.71
N THR A 347 11.07 -19.40 -18.10
CA THR A 347 12.35 -18.90 -17.63
C THR A 347 12.22 -18.87 -16.10
N PRO A 348 12.93 -19.69 -15.33
CA PRO A 348 13.06 -19.38 -13.92
C PRO A 348 13.89 -18.08 -13.85
N GLY A 349 13.54 -17.14 -12.97
CA GLY A 349 14.17 -15.81 -12.91
C GLY A 349 13.88 -14.84 -14.08
N VAL A 350 13.03 -15.23 -15.06
CA VAL A 350 12.13 -14.30 -15.76
C VAL A 350 10.76 -14.95 -15.89
N THR A 351 10.17 -15.26 -14.74
CA THR A 351 8.76 -14.99 -14.53
C THR A 351 8.53 -13.49 -14.86
N GLU A 352 7.49 -13.18 -15.64
CA GLU A 352 6.76 -11.97 -15.29
C GLU A 352 6.15 -12.27 -13.92
N GLU A 353 6.81 -11.81 -12.86
CA GLU A 353 6.22 -11.80 -11.51
C GLU A 353 4.77 -11.34 -11.64
N PRO A 354 3.77 -12.11 -11.17
CA PRO A 354 2.37 -11.77 -11.36
C PRO A 354 2.11 -10.41 -10.72
N GLY A 355 2.06 -9.37 -11.54
CA GLY A 355 2.49 -8.02 -11.15
C GLY A 355 1.84 -7.51 -9.88
N HIS A 356 2.55 -7.57 -8.76
CA HIS A 356 1.96 -7.32 -7.45
C HIS A 356 1.43 -5.90 -7.31
N VAL A 357 0.28 -5.75 -6.64
CA VAL A 357 -0.18 -4.43 -6.20
C VAL A 357 0.26 -4.19 -4.76
N LEU A 358 1.09 -3.16 -4.59
CA LEU A 358 1.68 -2.76 -3.32
C LEU A 358 1.02 -1.48 -2.82
N TYR A 359 0.60 -1.46 -1.57
CA TYR A 359 -0.16 -0.33 -1.01
C TYR A 359 0.04 -0.13 0.48
N SER A 360 0.00 1.15 0.87
CA SER A 360 -0.07 1.57 2.27
C SER A 360 -1.20 2.59 2.46
N THR A 361 -1.75 2.64 3.66
CA THR A 361 -2.78 3.61 4.05
C THR A 361 -2.31 4.48 5.21
N HIS A 362 -2.72 5.75 5.19
CA HIS A 362 -2.52 6.68 6.30
C HIS A 362 -3.74 6.64 7.22
N ALA A 363 -3.62 5.96 8.37
CA ALA A 363 -4.67 5.82 9.36
C ALA A 363 -4.61 6.93 10.44
N GLN A 364 -5.77 7.40 10.89
CA GLN A 364 -5.87 8.34 12.01
C GLN A 364 -5.15 7.80 13.25
N THR A 365 -4.41 8.68 13.95
CA THR A 365 -3.55 8.37 15.11
C THR A 365 -2.24 7.67 14.75
N TYR A 366 -2.23 6.73 13.79
CA TYR A 366 -1.06 5.91 13.50
C TYR A 366 -0.16 6.48 12.40
N GLY A 367 -0.70 7.29 11.48
CA GLY A 367 0.04 7.77 10.31
C GLY A 367 0.04 6.73 9.19
N TRP A 368 1.07 6.73 8.35
CA TRP A 368 1.30 5.68 7.37
C TRP A 368 1.58 4.35 8.07
N LEU A 369 0.84 3.31 7.68
CA LEU A 369 1.08 1.93 8.08
C LEU A 369 2.14 1.29 7.16
N ASP A 370 2.58 0.08 7.50
CA ASP A 370 3.48 -0.69 6.64
C ASP A 370 2.85 -0.94 5.25
N GLU A 371 3.69 -1.04 4.21
CA GLU A 371 3.25 -1.39 2.86
C GLU A 371 2.92 -2.89 2.81
N VAL A 372 1.82 -3.24 2.15
CA VAL A 372 1.34 -4.61 2.01
C VAL A 372 1.06 -4.95 0.55
N ALA A 373 1.09 -6.23 0.20
CA ALA A 373 0.81 -6.76 -1.13
C ALA A 373 -0.58 -7.41 -1.22
N ASP A 374 -1.00 -7.71 -2.45
CA ASP A 374 -2.15 -8.52 -2.88
C ASP A 374 -3.02 -9.17 -1.80
N GLY A 375 -4.21 -8.60 -1.60
CA GLY A 375 -5.28 -9.14 -0.75
C GLY A 375 -5.07 -8.95 0.76
N ALA A 376 -3.88 -8.53 1.20
CA ALA A 376 -3.59 -8.20 2.59
C ALA A 376 -4.39 -6.96 3.06
N VAL A 377 -4.58 -6.83 4.37
CA VAL A 377 -5.34 -5.71 4.93
C VAL A 377 -4.39 -4.54 5.22
N SER A 378 -4.62 -3.40 4.58
CA SER A 378 -4.04 -2.12 5.03
C SER A 378 -5.12 -1.29 5.74
N GLY A 379 -4.86 -0.88 6.98
CA GLY A 379 -5.80 -0.16 7.84
C GLY A 379 -6.13 -0.91 9.13
N THR A 380 -7.15 -0.44 9.86
CA THR A 380 -7.46 -0.90 11.23
C THR A 380 -8.93 -1.25 11.39
N THR A 381 -9.27 -2.49 11.08
CA THR A 381 -10.63 -3.05 11.25
C THR A 381 -11.02 -3.08 12.73
N GLY A 382 -12.17 -2.50 13.09
CA GLY A 382 -12.73 -2.57 14.46
C GLY A 382 -12.17 -1.56 15.47
N GLU A 383 -11.02 -0.93 15.20
CA GLU A 383 -10.42 0.10 16.08
C GLU A 383 -11.05 1.50 15.98
N GLN A 384 -12.04 1.67 15.10
CA GLN A 384 -12.75 2.92 14.87
C GLN A 384 -11.90 4.10 14.35
N LYS A 385 -10.71 3.83 13.80
CA LYS A 385 -9.89 4.84 13.12
C LYS A 385 -10.35 4.98 11.66
N ARG A 386 -10.29 6.20 11.13
CA ARG A 386 -10.47 6.47 9.70
C ARG A 386 -9.15 6.29 8.95
N LEU A 387 -9.24 5.88 7.69
CA LEU A 387 -8.22 6.19 6.69
C LEU A 387 -8.35 7.66 6.28
N GLU A 388 -7.23 8.32 6.05
CA GLU A 388 -7.14 9.73 5.61
C GLU A 388 -6.48 9.88 4.24
N ALA A 389 -5.54 8.98 3.90
CA ALA A 389 -4.89 8.89 2.59
C ALA A 389 -4.47 7.45 2.26
N ILE A 390 -4.08 7.22 1.01
CA ILE A 390 -3.58 5.95 0.48
C ILE A 390 -2.51 6.20 -0.59
N ALA A 391 -1.54 5.30 -0.69
CA ALA A 391 -0.60 5.20 -1.80
C ALA A 391 -0.63 3.76 -2.33
N ILE A 392 -0.64 3.61 -3.65
CA ILE A 392 -0.73 2.32 -4.36
C ILE A 392 0.23 2.37 -5.54
N ARG A 393 1.03 1.33 -5.73
CA ARG A 393 1.95 1.15 -6.87
C ARG A 393 1.89 -0.30 -7.35
N LEU A 394 2.36 -0.54 -8.57
CA LEU A 394 2.70 -1.90 -9.00
C LEU A 394 4.12 -2.25 -8.55
N SER A 395 4.45 -3.54 -8.45
CA SER A 395 5.81 -4.00 -8.20
C SER A 395 6.74 -3.67 -9.37
N ASN A 396 8.03 -3.57 -9.06
CA ASN A 396 9.07 -3.42 -10.08
C ASN A 396 9.03 -4.65 -11.00
N GLY A 397 8.93 -4.43 -12.31
CA GLY A 397 8.80 -5.50 -13.31
C GLY A 397 7.44 -5.53 -14.03
N THR A 398 6.39 -4.97 -13.43
CA THR A 398 5.07 -4.90 -14.09
C THR A 398 5.05 -3.81 -15.16
N GLU A 399 5.02 -4.16 -16.46
CA GLU A 399 4.86 -3.16 -17.52
C GLU A 399 3.46 -2.49 -17.44
N GLY A 400 3.42 -1.16 -17.47
CA GLY A 400 2.18 -0.37 -17.33
C GLY A 400 2.25 0.59 -16.15
N GLY A 401 1.11 0.79 -15.47
CA GLY A 401 1.02 1.61 -14.26
C GLY A 401 -0.39 1.61 -13.68
N ILE A 402 -0.55 2.11 -12.45
CA ILE A 402 -1.83 2.14 -11.73
C ILE A 402 -2.34 3.57 -11.51
N GLN A 403 -3.65 3.77 -11.64
CA GLN A 403 -4.34 5.03 -11.45
C GLN A 403 -5.47 4.91 -10.42
N TYR A 404 -5.59 5.89 -9.53
CA TYR A 404 -6.61 5.86 -8.48
C TYR A 404 -7.04 7.25 -8.04
N SER A 405 -8.25 7.31 -7.46
CA SER A 405 -8.84 8.52 -6.89
C SER A 405 -9.65 8.15 -5.65
N THR A 406 -9.73 9.06 -4.68
CA THR A 406 -10.48 8.86 -3.44
C THR A 406 -11.62 9.87 -3.32
N HIS A 407 -12.74 9.42 -2.76
CA HIS A 407 -13.79 10.29 -2.26
C HIS A 407 -13.47 10.66 -0.81
N VAL A 408 -13.17 11.93 -0.57
CA VAL A 408 -12.77 12.44 0.75
C VAL A 408 -13.91 13.27 1.33
N GLN A 409 -14.16 13.14 2.64
CA GLN A 409 -15.05 14.04 3.37
C GLN A 409 -14.71 15.50 3.05
N THR A 410 -15.72 16.35 2.80
CA THR A 410 -15.56 17.77 2.44
C THR A 410 -14.97 18.03 1.04
N TYR A 411 -14.37 17.05 0.35
CA TYR A 411 -13.83 17.28 -0.99
C TYR A 411 -14.51 16.47 -2.11
N GLY A 412 -15.28 15.44 -1.75
CA GLY A 412 -15.84 14.51 -2.72
C GLY A 412 -14.75 13.73 -3.44
N TRP A 413 -15.03 13.26 -4.66
CA TRP A 413 -14.02 12.66 -5.53
C TRP A 413 -12.94 13.69 -5.91
N GLN A 414 -11.69 13.39 -5.55
CA GLN A 414 -10.51 14.18 -5.92
C GLN A 414 -10.00 13.80 -7.33
N ASP A 415 -9.07 14.60 -7.86
CA ASP A 415 -8.35 14.28 -9.09
C ASP A 415 -7.59 12.95 -8.97
N CYS A 416 -7.41 12.27 -10.11
CA CYS A 416 -6.73 10.98 -10.17
C CYS A 416 -5.20 11.14 -10.06
N VAL A 417 -4.57 10.25 -9.29
CA VAL A 417 -3.11 10.15 -9.13
C VAL A 417 -2.61 8.83 -9.72
N SER A 418 -1.29 8.62 -9.77
CA SER A 418 -0.67 7.42 -10.34
C SER A 418 0.50 6.91 -9.49
N ASP A 419 0.76 5.61 -9.57
CA ASP A 419 1.99 4.90 -9.14
C ASP A 419 2.74 5.53 -7.93
N GLY A 420 2.33 5.15 -6.72
CA GLY A 420 2.92 5.58 -5.45
C GLY A 420 2.55 6.98 -4.98
N ALA A 421 1.90 7.81 -5.80
CA ALA A 421 1.47 9.15 -5.40
C ALA A 421 0.32 9.14 -4.38
N VAL A 422 0.36 10.02 -3.38
CA VAL A 422 -0.65 10.05 -2.31
C VAL A 422 -2.01 10.54 -2.83
N ALA A 423 -3.05 9.72 -2.67
CA ALA A 423 -4.45 10.12 -2.80
C ALA A 423 -5.08 10.34 -1.41
N GLY A 424 -5.94 11.36 -1.25
CA GLY A 424 -6.52 11.73 0.04
C GLY A 424 -5.86 12.95 0.69
N THR A 425 -5.76 12.95 2.02
CA THR A 425 -5.16 14.04 2.81
C THR A 425 -4.29 13.53 3.94
N THR A 426 -3.18 14.20 4.22
CA THR A 426 -2.38 13.98 5.43
C THR A 426 -2.38 15.24 6.28
N GLY A 427 -2.75 15.14 7.56
CA GLY A 427 -2.74 16.27 8.51
C GLY A 427 -3.97 17.19 8.49
N GLU A 428 -4.92 17.02 7.55
CA GLU A 428 -6.17 17.80 7.49
C GLU A 428 -7.33 17.20 8.30
N ALA A 429 -7.13 16.02 8.91
CA ALA A 429 -8.12 15.27 9.67
C ALA A 429 -9.41 14.90 8.90
N LYS A 430 -9.34 14.81 7.55
CA LYS A 430 -10.43 14.35 6.69
C LYS A 430 -10.37 12.83 6.49
N ARG A 431 -11.53 12.17 6.46
CA ARG A 431 -11.65 10.73 6.17
C ARG A 431 -11.76 10.46 4.67
N LEU A 432 -11.24 9.32 4.24
CA LEU A 432 -11.70 8.65 3.02
C LEU A 432 -13.09 8.05 3.25
N GLU A 433 -13.94 8.07 2.23
CA GLU A 433 -15.30 7.50 2.25
C GLU A 433 -15.51 6.48 1.11
N ALA A 434 -14.84 6.65 -0.04
CA ALA A 434 -14.80 5.71 -1.16
C ALA A 434 -13.47 5.81 -1.96
N ILE A 435 -13.22 4.85 -2.84
CA ILE A 435 -12.03 4.79 -3.72
C ILE A 435 -12.37 4.21 -5.10
N LYS A 436 -11.59 4.56 -6.12
CA LYS A 436 -11.57 3.93 -7.46
C LYS A 436 -10.11 3.64 -7.83
N ILE A 437 -9.86 2.49 -8.43
CA ILE A 437 -8.51 2.02 -8.79
C ILE A 437 -8.59 1.31 -10.14
N GLN A 438 -7.76 1.71 -11.10
CA GLN A 438 -7.71 1.13 -12.44
C GLN A 438 -6.26 0.92 -12.88
N LEU A 439 -6.01 -0.15 -13.63
CA LEU A 439 -4.72 -0.36 -14.30
C LEU A 439 -4.66 0.45 -15.60
N THR A 440 -3.44 0.73 -16.06
CA THR A 440 -3.14 1.45 -17.30
C THR A 440 -1.93 0.83 -18.02
N GLY A 441 -1.80 1.05 -19.33
CA GLY A 441 -0.74 0.41 -20.13
C GLY A 441 -0.90 -1.11 -20.19
N ALA A 442 0.21 -1.83 -20.35
CA ALA A 442 0.21 -3.29 -20.49
C ALA A 442 -0.43 -4.01 -19.28
N ALA A 443 -0.26 -3.49 -18.06
CA ALA A 443 -0.93 -4.00 -16.87
C ALA A 443 -2.46 -4.09 -17.03
N ALA A 444 -3.09 -3.14 -17.73
CA ALA A 444 -4.54 -3.18 -18.01
C ALA A 444 -4.95 -4.23 -19.06
N GLU A 445 -4.01 -4.67 -19.90
CA GLU A 445 -4.21 -5.70 -20.91
C GLU A 445 -4.02 -7.10 -20.30
N ASN A 446 -3.01 -7.26 -19.45
CA ASN A 446 -2.61 -8.54 -18.85
C ASN A 446 -3.37 -8.89 -17.56
N TYR A 447 -3.91 -7.90 -16.84
CA TYR A 447 -4.51 -8.11 -15.52
C TYR A 447 -5.84 -7.37 -15.33
N ASP A 448 -6.58 -7.84 -14.32
CA ASP A 448 -7.70 -7.14 -13.70
C ASP A 448 -7.35 -6.82 -12.23
N ILE A 449 -7.80 -5.66 -11.75
CA ILE A 449 -7.62 -5.26 -10.35
C ILE A 449 -8.95 -5.27 -9.61
N TYR A 450 -8.98 -5.96 -8.48
CA TYR A 450 -10.11 -6.02 -7.56
C TYR A 450 -9.75 -5.34 -6.23
N TYR A 451 -10.72 -4.65 -5.61
CA TYR A 451 -10.52 -4.03 -4.30
C TYR A 451 -11.81 -3.98 -3.49
N SER A 452 -11.68 -4.27 -2.20
CA SER A 452 -12.76 -4.20 -1.21
C SER A 452 -12.32 -3.31 -0.06
N VAL A 453 -13.27 -2.61 0.57
CA VAL A 453 -13.00 -1.69 1.67
C VAL A 453 -13.87 -2.00 2.88
N HIS A 454 -13.31 -1.81 4.07
CA HIS A 454 -14.05 -1.86 5.33
C HIS A 454 -14.63 -0.47 5.63
N ALA A 455 -15.93 -0.30 5.47
CA ALA A 455 -16.64 0.94 5.76
C ALA A 455 -17.30 0.92 7.13
N GLN A 456 -17.23 2.03 7.87
CA GLN A 456 -17.91 2.20 9.16
C GLN A 456 -19.40 1.87 9.04
N THR A 457 -19.95 1.13 10.02
CA THR A 457 -21.32 0.62 10.06
C THR A 457 -21.62 -0.55 9.11
N PHE A 458 -20.99 -0.61 7.94
CA PHE A 458 -21.29 -1.64 6.93
C PHE A 458 -20.35 -2.86 6.96
N GLY A 459 -19.13 -2.69 7.47
CA GLY A 459 -18.12 -3.76 7.47
C GLY A 459 -17.37 -3.81 6.14
N TRP A 460 -16.83 -4.99 5.80
CA TRP A 460 -16.27 -5.24 4.47
C TRP A 460 -17.40 -5.26 3.43
N LEU A 461 -17.29 -4.38 2.44
CA LEU A 461 -18.16 -4.35 1.25
C LEU A 461 -17.67 -5.33 0.19
N GLY A 462 -18.45 -5.51 -0.88
CA GLY A 462 -18.02 -6.30 -2.04
C GLY A 462 -16.72 -5.80 -2.70
N TRP A 463 -16.18 -6.62 -3.59
CA TRP A 463 -15.02 -6.29 -4.42
C TRP A 463 -15.45 -5.50 -5.65
N ALA A 464 -15.02 -4.24 -5.75
CA ALA A 464 -15.08 -3.47 -6.98
C ALA A 464 -13.97 -3.91 -7.94
N LYS A 465 -14.11 -3.59 -9.23
CA LYS A 465 -13.22 -4.01 -10.32
C LYS A 465 -12.86 -2.82 -11.21
N ASN A 466 -11.60 -2.71 -11.64
CA ASN A 466 -11.16 -1.87 -12.78
C ASN A 466 -11.83 -0.47 -12.90
N GLY A 467 -11.70 0.37 -11.87
CA GLY A 467 -12.18 1.76 -11.87
C GLY A 467 -13.61 1.95 -11.35
N GLU A 468 -14.37 0.88 -11.10
CA GLU A 468 -15.65 0.95 -10.40
C GLU A 468 -15.46 1.43 -8.94
N PRO A 469 -16.39 2.19 -8.36
CA PRO A 469 -16.23 2.66 -6.98
C PRO A 469 -16.30 1.51 -5.97
N ALA A 470 -15.53 1.64 -4.89
CA ALA A 470 -15.67 0.87 -3.65
C ALA A 470 -15.85 1.80 -2.46
N GLY A 471 -16.73 1.47 -1.50
CA GLY A 471 -16.96 2.29 -0.29
C GLY A 471 -18.35 2.88 -0.20
N THR A 472 -18.47 4.12 0.29
CA THR A 472 -19.76 4.79 0.45
C THR A 472 -19.72 6.25 0.01
N SER A 473 -20.84 6.75 -0.48
CA SER A 473 -21.10 8.18 -0.66
C SER A 473 -22.48 8.54 -0.10
N GLY A 474 -22.66 9.79 0.33
CA GLY A 474 -23.90 10.29 0.93
C GLY A 474 -24.29 9.71 2.32
N TYR A 475 -23.60 8.66 2.79
CA TYR A 475 -23.79 8.07 4.13
C TYR A 475 -22.86 8.64 5.22
N ALA A 476 -21.90 9.49 4.85
CA ALA A 476 -20.88 10.08 5.73
C ALA A 476 -20.05 9.05 6.55
N LYS A 477 -19.82 7.85 6.00
CA LYS A 477 -19.05 6.78 6.66
C LYS A 477 -17.58 6.84 6.25
N ARG A 478 -16.69 6.66 7.22
CA ARG A 478 -15.25 6.48 6.96
C ARG A 478 -14.96 5.11 6.40
N LEU A 479 -13.94 5.02 5.57
CA LEU A 479 -13.17 3.79 5.41
C LEU A 479 -12.26 3.58 6.63
N GLU A 480 -12.09 2.34 7.04
CA GLU A 480 -11.24 1.93 8.16
C GLU A 480 -10.10 0.99 7.71
N ALA A 481 -10.31 0.24 6.63
CA ALA A 481 -9.30 -0.62 6.00
C ALA A 481 -9.61 -0.88 4.50
N ILE A 482 -8.63 -1.40 3.76
CA ILE A 482 -8.73 -1.78 2.35
C ILE A 482 -7.98 -3.11 2.08
N LYS A 483 -8.45 -3.86 1.09
CA LYS A 483 -7.72 -4.91 0.38
C LYS A 483 -7.72 -4.57 -1.11
N ILE A 484 -6.59 -4.78 -1.77
CA ILE A 484 -6.43 -4.63 -3.22
C ILE A 484 -5.72 -5.88 -3.70
N GLN A 485 -6.24 -6.53 -4.74
CA GLN A 485 -5.64 -7.73 -5.30
C GLN A 485 -5.68 -7.66 -6.82
N LEU A 486 -4.55 -7.98 -7.43
CA LEU A 486 -4.37 -8.07 -8.86
C LEU A 486 -4.48 -9.55 -9.27
N VAL A 487 -5.16 -9.80 -10.39
CA VAL A 487 -5.36 -11.16 -10.92
C VAL A 487 -5.17 -11.17 -12.44
N PRO A 488 -4.83 -12.31 -13.07
CA PRO A 488 -4.76 -12.45 -14.52
C PRO A 488 -6.03 -11.97 -15.23
N LYS A 489 -5.91 -11.47 -16.46
CA LYS A 489 -7.03 -10.86 -17.18
C LYS A 489 -8.24 -11.79 -17.28
N GLY A 490 -9.40 -11.32 -16.83
CA GLY A 490 -10.63 -12.11 -16.78
C GLY A 490 -10.76 -13.03 -15.56
N GLY A 491 -9.81 -12.98 -14.62
CA GLY A 491 -9.84 -13.73 -13.37
C GLY A 491 -11.02 -13.37 -12.47
N GLU A 492 -11.42 -14.32 -11.62
CA GLU A 492 -12.53 -14.16 -10.68
C GLU A 492 -12.15 -13.21 -9.52
N ALA A 493 -13.17 -12.59 -8.91
CA ALA A 493 -12.99 -11.76 -7.74
C ALA A 493 -12.67 -12.63 -6.50
N PRO A 494 -11.85 -12.16 -5.53
CA PRO A 494 -11.57 -12.92 -4.29
C PRO A 494 -12.78 -13.11 -3.35
N GLY A 495 -13.95 -12.56 -3.70
CA GLY A 495 -15.20 -12.67 -2.96
C GLY A 495 -16.36 -12.06 -3.75
N THR A 496 -17.51 -11.85 -3.09
CA THR A 496 -18.67 -11.22 -3.75
C THR A 496 -18.33 -9.83 -4.30
N THR A 497 -18.84 -9.52 -5.49
CA THR A 497 -18.79 -8.18 -6.10
C THR A 497 -20.09 -7.39 -5.87
N GLU A 498 -21.08 -7.97 -5.19
CA GLU A 498 -22.32 -7.29 -4.81
C GLU A 498 -22.04 -6.25 -3.71
N ASP A 499 -22.75 -5.12 -3.75
CA ASP A 499 -22.67 -4.04 -2.75
C ASP A 499 -21.24 -3.51 -2.47
N ALA A 500 -20.34 -3.58 -3.46
CA ALA A 500 -18.98 -3.03 -3.39
C ALA A 500 -18.95 -1.52 -3.08
N TYR A 501 -19.99 -0.80 -3.54
CA TYR A 501 -20.18 0.61 -3.26
C TYR A 501 -21.64 0.93 -2.97
N LEU A 502 -21.87 1.65 -1.87
CA LEU A 502 -23.18 2.08 -1.40
C LEU A 502 -23.31 3.60 -1.54
N GLU A 503 -24.11 4.05 -2.51
CA GLU A 503 -24.47 5.44 -2.69
C GLU A 503 -25.83 5.72 -2.05
N ASN A 504 -25.88 6.69 -1.14
CA ASN A 504 -27.15 7.14 -0.61
C ASN A 504 -27.84 8.04 -1.65
N GLU A 505 -28.69 7.46 -2.50
CA GLU A 505 -29.55 8.22 -3.42
C GLU A 505 -30.52 9.17 -2.67
N GLU A 506 -30.73 8.94 -1.36
CA GLU A 506 -31.39 9.86 -0.43
C GLU A 506 -30.40 10.71 0.41
N GLU A 507 -29.24 11.11 -0.14
CA GLU A 507 -28.51 12.24 0.45
C GLU A 507 -29.40 13.48 0.33
N VAL A 508 -30.08 13.83 1.43
CA VAL A 508 -30.87 15.07 1.55
C VAL A 508 -29.89 16.24 1.57
N ILE A 509 -29.40 16.61 0.39
CA ILE A 509 -28.59 17.81 0.16
C ILE A 509 -29.43 18.98 0.68
N PRO A 510 -28.99 19.69 1.74
CA PRO A 510 -29.80 20.75 2.33
C PRO A 510 -30.09 21.84 1.30
N ALA A 511 -31.16 22.60 1.48
CA ALA A 511 -31.44 23.71 0.57
C ALA A 511 -30.29 24.74 0.64
N ALA A 512 -29.75 25.09 -0.53
CA ALA A 512 -28.91 26.26 -0.71
C ALA A 512 -29.67 27.32 -1.52
N SER A 513 -29.31 28.59 -1.33
CA SER A 513 -29.99 29.72 -1.95
C SER A 513 -29.01 30.81 -2.35
N VAL A 514 -29.15 31.32 -3.57
CA VAL A 514 -28.40 32.48 -4.07
C VAL A 514 -29.28 33.72 -4.14
N GLU A 515 -28.82 34.80 -3.54
CA GLU A 515 -29.43 36.13 -3.63
C GLU A 515 -28.60 37.06 -4.50
N TYR A 516 -29.27 37.88 -5.31
CA TYR A 516 -28.61 38.84 -6.18
C TYR A 516 -29.43 40.11 -6.40
N SER A 517 -28.72 41.20 -6.63
CA SER A 517 -29.27 42.51 -6.97
C SER A 517 -28.47 43.11 -8.13
N SER A 518 -29.13 43.94 -8.93
CA SER A 518 -28.55 44.63 -10.09
C SER A 518 -28.68 46.15 -9.93
N HIS A 519 -27.65 46.87 -10.35
CA HIS A 519 -27.69 48.32 -10.50
C HIS A 519 -28.18 48.66 -11.91
N VAL A 520 -29.42 49.14 -12.02
CA VAL A 520 -30.09 49.48 -13.29
C VAL A 520 -29.94 50.97 -13.58
N GLN A 521 -29.59 51.31 -14.81
CA GLN A 521 -29.54 52.70 -15.27
C GLN A 521 -30.82 53.48 -14.93
N THR A 522 -30.68 54.67 -14.34
CA THR A 522 -31.77 55.55 -13.85
C THR A 522 -32.41 55.12 -12.53
N TYR A 523 -32.45 53.83 -12.19
CA TYR A 523 -33.13 53.34 -10.99
C TYR A 523 -32.19 53.05 -9.82
N GLY A 524 -30.91 52.78 -10.09
CA GLY A 524 -29.94 52.43 -9.07
C GLY A 524 -29.98 50.94 -8.71
N TRP A 525 -29.54 50.61 -7.50
CA TRP A 525 -29.66 49.25 -6.95
C TRP A 525 -31.14 48.91 -6.71
N GLN A 526 -31.59 47.79 -7.26
CA GLN A 526 -32.88 47.18 -6.93
C GLN A 526 -32.78 46.33 -5.65
N ASP A 527 -33.92 45.89 -5.12
CA ASP A 527 -33.95 44.92 -4.03
C ASP A 527 -33.25 43.61 -4.41
N PHE A 528 -32.79 42.86 -3.41
CA PHE A 528 -32.26 41.51 -3.64
C PHE A 528 -33.42 40.56 -3.99
N VAL A 529 -33.18 39.74 -5.01
CA VAL A 529 -34.06 38.64 -5.43
C VAL A 529 -33.30 37.32 -5.30
N ALA A 530 -34.02 36.21 -5.19
CA ALA A 530 -33.43 34.88 -4.99
C ALA A 530 -33.78 33.90 -6.12
N ASP A 531 -32.90 32.92 -6.31
CA ASP A 531 -33.16 31.63 -6.98
C ASP A 531 -34.07 31.67 -8.23
N GLY A 532 -33.60 32.42 -9.24
CA GLY A 532 -34.20 32.46 -10.56
C GLY A 532 -35.29 33.50 -10.75
N ALA A 533 -35.55 34.33 -9.74
CA ALA A 533 -36.32 35.56 -9.92
C ALA A 533 -35.55 36.60 -10.76
N LEU A 534 -36.27 37.43 -11.50
CA LEU A 534 -35.65 38.41 -12.40
C LEU A 534 -35.00 39.56 -11.61
N SER A 535 -33.71 39.84 -11.86
CA SER A 535 -33.05 41.07 -11.43
C SER A 535 -32.71 41.92 -12.66
N GLY A 536 -33.02 43.21 -12.64
CA GLY A 536 -32.94 44.11 -13.81
C GLY A 536 -34.31 44.51 -14.36
N THR A 537 -34.38 44.72 -15.68
CA THR A 537 -35.61 45.04 -16.43
C THR A 537 -35.63 44.35 -17.79
N THR A 538 -36.82 44.14 -18.35
CA THR A 538 -36.98 43.68 -19.75
C THR A 538 -37.92 44.64 -20.48
N GLY A 539 -37.64 44.92 -21.77
CA GLY A 539 -38.44 45.83 -22.59
C GLY A 539 -38.25 47.33 -22.32
N GLU A 540 -37.78 47.74 -21.13
CA GLU A 540 -37.58 49.15 -20.74
C GLU A 540 -36.32 49.82 -21.33
N GLN A 541 -35.48 49.06 -22.04
CA GLN A 541 -34.25 49.53 -22.68
C GLN A 541 -33.19 50.10 -21.72
N LYS A 542 -33.24 49.75 -20.42
CA LYS A 542 -32.23 50.12 -19.42
C LYS A 542 -31.09 49.10 -19.41
N ARG A 543 -29.85 49.58 -19.22
CA ARG A 543 -28.68 48.71 -18.98
C ARG A 543 -28.54 48.34 -17.51
N LEU A 544 -27.98 47.16 -17.26
CA LEU A 544 -27.26 46.88 -16.03
C LEU A 544 -25.88 47.55 -16.08
N GLU A 545 -25.46 48.11 -14.95
CA GLU A 545 -24.15 48.77 -14.78
C GLU A 545 -23.26 48.02 -13.77
N ALA A 546 -23.87 47.39 -12.76
CA ALA A 546 -23.21 46.56 -11.75
C ALA A 546 -24.14 45.45 -11.21
N VAL A 547 -23.58 44.43 -10.56
CA VAL A 547 -24.31 43.36 -9.83
C VAL A 547 -23.65 43.05 -8.49
N LYS A 548 -24.45 42.53 -7.56
CA LYS A 548 -24.01 41.91 -6.29
C LYS A 548 -24.71 40.56 -6.17
N ILE A 549 -23.96 39.52 -5.84
CA ILE A 549 -24.40 38.13 -5.79
C ILE A 549 -23.81 37.51 -4.51
N ARG A 550 -24.63 36.86 -3.69
CA ARG A 550 -24.21 36.23 -2.43
C ARG A 550 -24.96 34.92 -2.21
N LEU A 551 -24.34 34.00 -1.47
CA LEU A 551 -25.07 32.87 -0.88
C LEU A 551 -25.82 33.39 0.35
N ASN A 552 -27.07 32.96 0.52
CA ASN A 552 -27.91 33.29 1.68
C ASN A 552 -28.19 32.06 2.55
N GLN A 553 -28.49 30.93 1.90
CA GLN A 553 -28.45 29.61 2.55
C GLN A 553 -27.24 28.87 2.01
N GLN A 554 -26.27 28.63 2.89
CA GLN A 554 -24.98 28.03 2.58
C GLN A 554 -24.73 26.89 3.58
N PRO A 555 -25.13 25.65 3.25
CA PRO A 555 -24.95 24.51 4.15
C PRO A 555 -23.52 23.94 4.16
N PHE A 556 -22.67 24.33 3.21
CA PHE A 556 -21.28 23.85 3.10
C PHE A 556 -20.28 25.00 2.84
N SER A 557 -19.00 24.74 3.06
CA SER A 557 -17.91 25.72 2.87
C SER A 557 -17.66 26.11 1.42
N GLY A 558 -17.07 27.29 1.21
CA GLY A 558 -16.83 27.88 -0.12
C GLY A 558 -17.53 29.23 -0.32
N ASP A 559 -17.39 29.81 -1.51
CA ASP A 559 -17.94 31.12 -1.87
C ASP A 559 -18.71 31.07 -3.19
N ILE A 560 -19.47 32.13 -3.50
CA ILE A 560 -19.85 32.47 -4.86
C ILE A 560 -18.93 33.58 -5.40
N GLN A 561 -18.22 33.28 -6.51
CA GLN A 561 -17.32 34.19 -7.21
C GLN A 561 -17.88 34.58 -8.57
N TYR A 562 -17.74 35.85 -8.95
CA TYR A 562 -18.25 36.36 -10.22
C TYR A 562 -17.41 37.47 -10.81
N SER A 563 -17.41 37.55 -12.14
CA SER A 563 -16.71 38.55 -12.95
C SER A 563 -17.66 39.08 -14.03
N THR A 564 -17.51 40.35 -14.40
CA THR A 564 -18.37 41.03 -15.37
C THR A 564 -17.55 41.61 -16.52
N HIS A 565 -18.05 41.44 -17.76
CA HIS A 565 -17.54 42.14 -18.93
C HIS A 565 -18.22 43.52 -19.02
N VAL A 566 -17.45 44.60 -18.85
CA VAL A 566 -17.94 45.98 -18.86
C VAL A 566 -17.43 46.74 -20.07
N GLN A 567 -18.31 47.54 -20.68
CA GLN A 567 -17.95 48.43 -21.79
C GLN A 567 -16.70 49.25 -21.46
N THR A 568 -15.72 49.27 -22.39
CA THR A 568 -14.39 49.91 -22.28
C THR A 568 -13.35 49.13 -21.47
N TYR A 569 -13.77 48.34 -20.47
CA TYR A 569 -12.85 47.66 -19.55
C TYR A 569 -12.66 46.17 -19.85
N GLY A 570 -13.61 45.55 -20.57
CA GLY A 570 -13.59 44.12 -20.81
C GLY A 570 -13.96 43.32 -19.56
N TRP A 571 -13.47 42.08 -19.47
CA TRP A 571 -13.60 41.26 -18.26
C TRP A 571 -12.81 41.87 -17.10
N GLN A 572 -13.47 42.10 -15.98
CA GLN A 572 -12.86 42.55 -14.73
C GLN A 572 -12.43 41.35 -13.86
N ASP A 573 -11.64 41.61 -12.81
CA ASP A 573 -11.28 40.60 -11.82
C ASP A 573 -12.51 39.97 -11.15
N PHE A 574 -12.35 38.73 -10.66
CA PHE A 574 -13.39 38.06 -9.88
C PHE A 574 -13.54 38.69 -8.50
N VAL A 575 -14.78 38.88 -8.07
CA VAL A 575 -15.16 39.28 -6.71
C VAL A 575 -16.02 38.18 -6.06
N SER A 576 -16.06 38.15 -4.72
CA SER A 576 -16.83 37.16 -3.94
C SER A 576 -18.04 37.78 -3.22
N ASN A 577 -19.03 36.95 -2.85
CA ASN A 577 -20.01 37.17 -1.78
C ASN A 577 -20.43 38.63 -1.50
N GLY A 578 -21.32 39.17 -2.32
CA GLY A 578 -21.94 40.50 -2.14
C GLY A 578 -21.07 41.71 -2.49
N VAL A 579 -19.80 41.53 -2.85
CA VAL A 579 -18.93 42.60 -3.36
C VAL A 579 -19.39 43.04 -4.76
N GLN A 580 -19.40 44.34 -5.05
CA GLN A 580 -19.86 44.83 -6.36
C GLN A 580 -18.94 44.36 -7.50
N ALA A 581 -19.52 43.71 -8.52
CA ALA A 581 -18.92 43.58 -9.84
C ALA A 581 -19.56 44.61 -10.79
N GLY A 582 -18.79 45.16 -11.73
CA GLY A 582 -19.23 46.27 -12.57
C GLY A 582 -19.06 47.66 -11.94
N THR A 583 -19.67 48.67 -12.55
CA THR A 583 -19.47 50.09 -12.24
C THR A 583 -20.76 50.78 -11.79
N THR A 584 -20.66 51.66 -10.79
CA THR A 584 -21.76 52.56 -10.39
C THR A 584 -21.33 54.00 -10.72
N GLY A 585 -22.20 54.78 -11.37
CA GLY A 585 -21.95 56.21 -11.66
C GLY A 585 -21.09 56.52 -12.90
N GLU A 586 -20.33 55.56 -13.43
CA GLU A 586 -19.48 55.74 -14.64
C GLU A 586 -20.24 55.66 -15.98
N GLN A 587 -21.54 55.37 -15.94
CA GLN A 587 -22.41 55.24 -17.12
C GLN A 587 -22.00 54.13 -18.13
N LYS A 588 -21.19 53.15 -17.69
CA LYS A 588 -20.81 51.98 -18.50
C LYS A 588 -21.89 50.89 -18.38
N ARG A 589 -22.11 50.14 -19.46
CA ARG A 589 -22.94 48.92 -19.45
C ARG A 589 -22.12 47.69 -19.10
N MET A 590 -22.73 46.76 -18.38
CA MET A 590 -22.35 45.35 -18.43
C MET A 590 -22.82 44.73 -19.75
N GLU A 591 -22.06 43.78 -20.27
CA GLU A 591 -22.32 43.08 -21.54
C GLU A 591 -22.36 41.55 -21.35
N ALA A 592 -21.56 41.01 -20.42
CA ALA A 592 -21.54 39.60 -20.04
C ALA A 592 -21.15 39.38 -18.56
N VAL A 593 -21.38 38.17 -18.05
CA VAL A 593 -21.05 37.73 -16.68
C VAL A 593 -20.51 36.30 -16.67
N LYS A 594 -19.66 35.97 -15.70
CA LYS A 594 -19.24 34.61 -15.31
C LYS A 594 -19.50 34.45 -13.82
N ILE A 595 -20.04 33.31 -13.38
CA ILE A 595 -20.37 33.03 -11.99
C ILE A 595 -19.99 31.59 -11.67
N ARG A 596 -19.21 31.36 -10.61
CA ARG A 596 -18.81 30.03 -10.15
C ARG A 596 -18.94 29.92 -8.63
N LEU A 597 -19.17 28.71 -8.16
CA LEU A 597 -19.01 28.36 -6.76
C LEU A 597 -17.56 27.93 -6.50
N THR A 598 -17.11 27.96 -5.25
CA THR A 598 -15.84 27.36 -4.79
C THR A 598 -16.10 26.42 -3.60
N GLY A 599 -15.08 25.70 -3.12
CA GLY A 599 -15.19 24.79 -1.96
C GLY A 599 -16.23 23.67 -2.12
N GLU A 600 -16.73 23.15 -1.00
CA GLU A 600 -17.82 22.16 -0.96
C GLU A 600 -19.06 22.62 -1.75
N MET A 601 -19.38 23.93 -1.73
CA MET A 601 -20.50 24.47 -2.51
C MET A 601 -20.38 24.16 -4.01
N SER A 602 -19.16 24.14 -4.57
CA SER A 602 -18.93 23.78 -5.98
C SER A 602 -19.03 22.28 -6.28
N GLN A 603 -18.93 21.44 -5.25
CA GLN A 603 -19.00 19.98 -5.35
C GLN A 603 -20.42 19.47 -5.13
N LYS A 604 -21.19 20.09 -4.22
CA LYS A 604 -22.58 19.73 -3.90
C LYS A 604 -23.63 20.46 -4.74
N TYR A 605 -23.27 21.57 -5.41
CA TYR A 605 -24.19 22.31 -6.28
C TYR A 605 -23.57 22.71 -7.62
N ASP A 606 -24.46 22.98 -8.56
CA ASP A 606 -24.20 23.69 -9.80
C ASP A 606 -24.88 25.08 -9.75
N ILE A 607 -24.19 26.10 -10.27
CA ILE A 607 -24.73 27.44 -10.43
C ILE A 607 -25.07 27.69 -11.91
N TYR A 608 -26.35 27.91 -12.19
CA TYR A 608 -26.88 28.21 -13.52
C TYR A 608 -27.30 29.67 -13.60
N TYR A 609 -26.96 30.35 -14.68
CA TYR A 609 -27.36 31.75 -14.89
C TYR A 609 -27.57 32.06 -16.36
N ARG A 610 -28.48 32.99 -16.63
CA ARG A 610 -28.74 33.52 -17.98
C ARG A 610 -28.95 35.02 -17.97
N VAL A 611 -28.83 35.61 -19.14
CA VAL A 611 -28.81 37.06 -19.34
C VAL A 611 -29.86 37.46 -20.38
N HIS A 612 -30.63 38.51 -20.09
CA HIS A 612 -31.41 39.21 -21.11
C HIS A 612 -30.52 40.27 -21.77
N SER A 613 -30.09 40.01 -23.01
CA SER A 613 -29.20 40.89 -23.78
C SER A 613 -29.98 41.70 -24.81
N GLN A 614 -29.62 42.98 -24.95
CA GLN A 614 -30.20 43.86 -25.95
C GLN A 614 -30.10 43.24 -27.36
N THR A 615 -31.20 43.27 -28.12
CA THR A 615 -31.38 42.65 -29.46
C THR A 615 -31.64 41.14 -29.43
N TYR A 616 -31.04 40.39 -28.50
CA TYR A 616 -31.14 38.92 -28.46
C TYR A 616 -32.25 38.42 -27.54
N GLY A 617 -32.67 39.22 -26.56
CA GLY A 617 -33.61 38.79 -25.52
C GLY A 617 -32.91 37.88 -24.50
N TRP A 618 -33.66 36.93 -23.91
CA TRP A 618 -33.09 35.91 -23.04
C TRP A 618 -32.19 34.95 -23.83
N LEU A 619 -30.92 34.90 -23.44
CA LEU A 619 -29.97 33.90 -23.90
C LEU A 619 -30.13 32.57 -23.15
N GLY A 620 -29.41 31.55 -23.60
CA GLY A 620 -29.32 30.26 -22.91
C GLY A 620 -28.72 30.38 -21.50
N TRP A 621 -28.91 29.32 -20.70
CA TRP A 621 -28.28 29.16 -19.39
C TRP A 621 -26.82 28.73 -19.54
N ALA A 622 -25.90 29.50 -18.96
CA ALA A 622 -24.52 29.13 -18.71
C ALA A 622 -24.38 28.45 -17.34
N LYS A 623 -23.32 27.68 -17.15
CA LYS A 623 -23.04 26.89 -15.94
C LYS A 623 -21.63 27.17 -15.40
N ASN A 624 -21.47 27.21 -14.07
CA ASN A 624 -20.19 27.07 -13.36
C ASN A 624 -18.96 27.82 -13.96
N GLY A 625 -19.10 29.12 -14.25
CA GLY A 625 -18.00 29.97 -14.72
C GLY A 625 -17.93 30.15 -16.24
N GLU A 626 -18.76 29.44 -17.01
CA GLU A 626 -18.99 29.73 -18.43
C GLU A 626 -19.51 31.17 -18.61
N PRO A 627 -19.14 31.89 -19.69
CA PRO A 627 -19.68 33.22 -19.93
C PRO A 627 -21.18 33.16 -20.27
N ALA A 628 -21.93 34.18 -19.86
CA ALA A 628 -23.30 34.45 -20.29
C ALA A 628 -23.44 35.90 -20.73
N GLY A 629 -24.11 36.18 -21.86
CA GLY A 629 -24.27 37.53 -22.42
C GLY A 629 -23.55 37.71 -23.76
N THR A 630 -22.87 38.84 -23.96
CA THR A 630 -22.11 39.12 -25.19
C THR A 630 -20.81 39.87 -24.91
N SER A 631 -19.73 39.55 -25.63
CA SER A 631 -18.55 40.42 -25.77
C SER A 631 -18.44 40.95 -27.21
N GLY A 632 -17.76 42.07 -27.42
CA GLY A 632 -17.46 42.61 -28.77
C GLY A 632 -18.64 43.15 -29.60
N TYR A 633 -19.88 42.71 -29.35
CA TYR A 633 -21.10 43.15 -30.06
C TYR A 633 -21.71 44.46 -29.57
N ALA A 634 -21.14 45.06 -28.52
CA ALA A 634 -21.60 46.30 -27.90
C ALA A 634 -23.06 46.26 -27.38
N LYS A 635 -23.58 45.08 -26.99
CA LYS A 635 -24.93 44.92 -26.46
C LYS A 635 -24.92 44.96 -24.93
N ARG A 636 -25.86 45.69 -24.34
CA ARG A 636 -26.04 45.72 -22.88
C ARG A 636 -26.76 44.47 -22.38
N MET A 637 -26.40 44.06 -21.16
CA MET A 637 -27.29 43.30 -20.29
C MET A 637 -28.43 44.21 -19.81
N GLU A 638 -29.66 43.69 -19.76
CA GLU A 638 -30.84 44.40 -19.24
C GLU A 638 -31.41 43.71 -17.98
N ALA A 639 -31.31 42.38 -17.92
CA ALA A 639 -31.66 41.56 -16.75
C ALA A 639 -30.79 40.30 -16.64
N ILE A 640 -30.81 39.68 -15.45
CA ILE A 640 -30.14 38.42 -15.11
C ILE A 640 -31.06 37.54 -14.26
N GLU A 641 -30.96 36.23 -14.44
CA GLU A 641 -31.51 35.21 -13.55
C GLU A 641 -30.39 34.25 -13.15
N ILE A 642 -30.36 33.82 -11.89
CA ILE A 642 -29.35 32.92 -11.31
C ILE A 642 -30.06 31.90 -10.42
N ARG A 643 -29.76 30.61 -10.58
CA ARG A 643 -30.25 29.52 -9.73
C ARG A 643 -29.09 28.66 -9.25
N ILE A 644 -29.06 28.35 -7.96
CA ILE A 644 -28.27 27.25 -7.44
C ILE A 644 -29.14 25.99 -7.42
N LEU A 645 -28.60 24.85 -7.87
CA LEU A 645 -29.29 23.56 -7.92
C LEU A 645 -28.32 22.45 -7.45
N PRO A 646 -28.81 21.33 -6.89
CA PRO A 646 -27.95 20.19 -6.55
C PRO A 646 -27.06 19.75 -7.72
N LYS A 647 -25.86 19.25 -7.43
CA LYS A 647 -24.87 18.85 -8.43
C LYS A 647 -25.48 17.89 -9.46
N GLY A 648 -25.19 18.10 -10.74
CA GLY A 648 -25.72 17.26 -11.83
C GLY A 648 -27.15 17.58 -12.25
N SER A 649 -27.88 18.45 -11.52
CA SER A 649 -29.23 18.87 -11.91
C SER A 649 -29.28 19.42 -13.34
N SER A 650 -30.33 19.08 -14.08
CA SER A 650 -30.62 19.63 -15.40
C SER A 650 -30.73 21.16 -15.37
N ALA A 651 -30.25 21.82 -16.42
CA ALA A 651 -30.37 23.27 -16.54
C ALA A 651 -31.85 23.72 -16.53
N PRO A 652 -32.19 24.91 -15.99
CA PRO A 652 -33.59 25.38 -15.91
C PRO A 652 -34.26 25.68 -17.27
N GLY A 653 -33.53 25.52 -18.37
CA GLY A 653 -33.98 25.73 -19.74
C GLY A 653 -32.83 25.46 -20.73
N SER A 654 -32.99 25.90 -21.98
CA SER A 654 -31.96 25.73 -23.01
C SER A 654 -30.62 26.34 -22.59
N THR A 655 -29.52 25.60 -22.78
CA THR A 655 -28.14 26.06 -22.61
C THR A 655 -27.54 26.59 -23.94
N ALA A 656 -28.22 26.37 -25.06
CA ALA A 656 -27.74 26.79 -26.37
C ALA A 656 -27.65 28.32 -26.47
N ASN A 657 -26.55 28.82 -27.03
CA ASN A 657 -26.30 30.25 -27.24
C ASN A 657 -26.39 31.10 -25.96
N ALA A 658 -25.86 30.60 -24.83
CA ALA A 658 -25.73 31.37 -23.59
C ALA A 658 -24.82 32.61 -23.74
N TYR A 659 -23.86 32.56 -24.66
CA TYR A 659 -22.88 33.63 -24.92
C TYR A 659 -22.58 33.80 -26.42
N TYR A 660 -22.26 35.03 -26.81
CA TYR A 660 -21.74 35.38 -28.13
C TYR A 660 -20.48 36.24 -28.01
N GLU A 661 -19.44 35.88 -28.78
CA GLU A 661 -18.17 36.60 -28.91
C GLU A 661 -17.94 37.04 -30.37
N LYS A 662 -17.14 38.08 -30.59
CA LYS A 662 -16.89 38.69 -31.90
C LYS A 662 -15.42 38.91 -32.18
#